data_AF-A0A139H4Q3-F1
#
_entry.id   AF-A0A139H4Q3-F1
#
_cell.length_a   1.000
_cell.length_b   1.000
_cell.length_c   1.000
_cell.angle_alpha   90.00
_cell.angle_beta   90.00
_cell.angle_gamma   90.00
#
_symmetry.space_group_name_H-M   'P 1'
#
loop_
_entity.id
_entity.type
_entity.pdbx_description
1 polymer ?
#
loop_
_entity_poly.entity_id
_entity_poly.type
_entity_poly.pdbx_seq_one_letter_code
_entity_poly.pdbx_strand_id
1 'polypeptide(L)'
;MLLVLIAATTLLIAAYGIIIEPLYLSPFSRVPGPKLYAITKWRLAWEDWIGPNEVHFNSLMALRTIYGPGSGFGRTNFYRMFDVYGKQNLFTFHSAKDHGERKKLLANAYSKSNVIRGHVAETVSGKIQDYLRLLKAEGDVGGAHEIFTSLHYYSLDSITQFLYGHHGVTQVMNGDPASRSLLVDILDGPGRRRLTWFVVHIPALTKWLYTRADAVERLAKPFLPMQKPSTYTGIRAHALKAMQKYTAAAAADKVDDTAKYTIIGRLYQSNAKLSNLEIASEYRWLDDPEHVSMMKKWWWAFSSGGRMCIGSNLALAEMALVPAIYRKYRTKLTSGEQNASPGITSRSEVFGDETFAETKHLPKMPPKGSRLLKELRHMPVTGRSMFENPDIASSQTSMSNTQNNTQPSQATLHVVPTRKRRKVKAVPPIVLDQCTICLEEQLYSNAFALLSSSLNSGPDVEAPACVPPVQHLALASTIAIHPSFTSRTESVDKHAAAEAAMGYLRNIANTTMIEETGLKEALRFGVASSKKARTRRASTRQESANGTSDEEDNAQIRSQYADKQSLAENAEDFWAVVGWAFNCSVIHKTRWIRWQMWLDLVLDVIEADLDAWAPEQTKLPKGTDLSSTLLAQYLFSVGAGRQNTRRVMRAITADGSAQSLAQFPEIWNNETRPPKKKQDERLSNKRKLDLDNEEYGDYFDDESGEESPDSKSRSSRSGTTASKRSRRSGASSRDNVGHEDRDSDETPEAAVASTGIDSFGGTDSIRIRQRFLSLLTRFSRAAPALFVDTEELFALFTEFIRPLPLTIFQQFVLPMKPYLNSDLHASFNEMLFRPLIGASSCKGIISQQEFEASFAHRAASNTSVVDNAKVSLLTESLLRALWQSDCLDNNLSGLKTQVEKGVQARNQKIAGDGRKKAGKKAGADVEGRSVLQSSADRMSVLLTVLAG
;
A
#
# COMPACT_ATOMS: atom_id res chain seq x y z
N MET A 1 -8.16 56.54 47.99
CA MET A 1 -8.84 56.06 46.77
C MET A 1 -7.89 55.53 45.70
N LEU A 2 -6.88 56.28 45.22
CA LEU A 2 -6.04 55.90 44.06
C LEU A 2 -5.54 54.44 44.05
N LEU A 3 -4.97 53.95 45.15
CA LEU A 3 -4.51 52.55 45.27
C LEU A 3 -5.64 51.50 45.10
N VAL A 4 -6.85 51.81 45.56
CA VAL A 4 -8.04 50.95 45.38
C VAL A 4 -8.50 50.96 43.92
N LEU A 5 -8.42 52.12 43.26
CA LEU A 5 -8.72 52.24 41.83
C LEU A 5 -7.74 51.42 40.98
N ILE A 6 -6.44 51.49 41.30
CA ILE A 6 -5.38 50.70 40.65
C ILE A 6 -5.58 49.19 40.92
N ALA A 7 -5.90 48.80 42.15
CA ALA A 7 -6.21 47.41 42.49
C ALA A 7 -7.45 46.88 41.74
N ALA A 8 -8.49 47.69 41.60
CA ALA A 8 -9.70 47.33 40.86
C ALA A 8 -9.47 47.23 39.34
N THR A 9 -8.73 48.17 38.73
CA THR A 9 -8.43 48.10 37.29
C THR A 9 -7.46 46.97 36.97
N THR A 10 -6.46 46.71 37.81
CA THR A 10 -5.57 45.55 37.64
C THR A 10 -6.30 44.22 37.82
N LEU A 11 -7.25 44.11 38.75
CA LEU A 11 -8.14 42.95 38.86
C LEU A 11 -9.04 42.78 37.62
N LEU A 12 -9.60 43.86 37.08
CA LEU A 12 -10.42 43.82 35.85
C LEU A 12 -9.60 43.40 34.63
N ILE A 13 -8.40 43.95 34.45
CA ILE A 13 -7.47 43.58 33.37
C ILE A 13 -7.02 42.12 33.50
N ALA A 14 -6.73 41.66 34.73
CA ALA A 14 -6.40 40.27 34.99
C ALA A 14 -7.58 39.33 34.71
N ALA A 15 -8.79 39.66 35.17
CA ALA A 15 -9.99 38.88 34.88
C ALA A 15 -10.29 38.83 33.37
N TYR A 16 -10.09 39.94 32.65
CA TYR A 16 -10.20 39.99 31.20
C TYR A 16 -9.21 39.03 30.53
N GLY A 17 -7.90 39.21 30.72
CA GLY A 17 -6.87 38.45 30.01
C GLY A 17 -6.70 36.98 30.46
N ILE A 18 -7.17 36.62 31.66
CA ILE A 18 -7.04 35.26 32.21
C ILE A 18 -8.35 34.46 32.03
N ILE A 19 -9.52 35.10 32.06
CA ILE A 19 -10.82 34.39 32.07
C ILE A 19 -11.66 34.75 30.84
N ILE A 20 -11.89 36.03 30.56
CA ILE A 20 -12.83 36.44 29.50
C ILE A 20 -12.24 36.20 28.11
N GLU A 21 -11.01 36.65 27.88
CA GLU A 21 -10.31 36.51 26.62
C GLU A 21 -10.11 35.04 26.23
N PRO A 22 -9.50 34.15 27.06
CA PRO A 22 -9.23 32.78 26.64
C PRO A 22 -10.48 31.91 26.45
N LEU A 23 -11.54 32.13 27.25
CA LEU A 23 -12.75 31.30 27.22
C LEU A 23 -13.80 31.72 26.19
N TYR A 24 -13.86 32.99 25.81
CA TYR A 24 -15.00 33.54 25.05
C TYR A 24 -14.63 34.40 23.84
N LEU A 25 -13.46 35.06 23.84
CA LEU A 25 -13.07 36.00 22.77
C LEU A 25 -11.93 35.47 21.89
N SER A 26 -11.08 34.60 22.44
CA SER A 26 -9.98 33.94 21.73
C SER A 26 -10.50 33.08 20.58
N PRO A 27 -9.83 33.05 19.41
CA PRO A 27 -10.13 32.10 18.34
C PRO A 27 -10.13 30.63 18.81
N PHE A 28 -9.33 30.31 19.83
CA PHE A 28 -9.21 28.96 20.40
C PHE A 28 -10.37 28.58 21.34
N SER A 29 -11.25 29.51 21.71
CA SER A 29 -12.47 29.21 22.51
C SER A 29 -13.41 28.19 21.85
N ARG A 30 -13.29 28.02 20.52
CA ARG A 30 -14.05 27.06 19.71
C ARG A 30 -13.44 25.66 19.70
N VAL A 31 -12.22 25.47 20.22
CA VAL A 31 -11.56 24.17 20.29
C VAL A 31 -12.04 23.45 21.55
N PRO A 32 -12.60 22.22 21.45
CA PRO A 32 -13.13 21.52 22.61
C PRO A 32 -12.01 21.11 23.58
N GLY A 33 -12.10 21.58 24.82
CA GLY A 33 -11.18 21.22 25.90
C GLY A 33 -11.74 21.64 27.27
N PRO A 34 -11.22 21.10 28.39
CA PRO A 34 -11.79 21.39 29.70
C PRO A 34 -11.42 22.81 30.15
N LYS A 35 -12.44 23.63 30.45
CA LYS A 35 -12.30 25.10 30.59
C LYS A 35 -11.22 25.56 31.59
N LEU A 36 -10.91 24.77 32.62
CA LEU A 36 -9.85 25.09 33.59
C LEU A 36 -8.43 25.18 32.99
N TYR A 37 -8.13 24.41 31.93
CA TYR A 37 -6.81 24.46 31.27
C TYR A 37 -6.71 25.65 30.30
N ALA A 38 -7.83 26.09 29.73
CA ALA A 38 -7.93 27.31 28.94
C ALA A 38 -7.73 28.59 29.78
N ILE A 39 -7.89 28.53 31.12
CA ILE A 39 -7.70 29.69 32.01
C ILE A 39 -6.22 29.81 32.47
N THR A 40 -5.51 28.70 32.73
CA THR A 40 -4.15 28.79 33.33
C THR A 40 -3.14 27.76 32.80
N LYS A 41 -1.87 28.20 32.68
CA LYS A 41 -0.71 27.30 32.49
C LYS A 41 -0.21 26.64 33.78
N TRP A 42 -0.84 26.88 34.92
CA TRP A 42 -0.44 26.27 36.20
C TRP A 42 -0.86 24.80 36.30
N ARG A 43 -2.04 24.42 35.78
CA ARG A 43 -2.46 23.01 35.76
C ARG A 43 -1.72 22.19 34.71
N LEU A 44 -1.28 22.81 33.62
CA LEU A 44 -0.35 22.19 32.65
C LEU A 44 0.90 21.65 33.34
N ALA A 45 1.48 22.41 34.27
CA ALA A 45 2.71 22.02 34.96
C ALA A 45 2.55 20.83 35.94
N TRP A 46 1.33 20.29 36.10
CA TRP A 46 1.00 19.17 36.99
C TRP A 46 0.40 17.96 36.25
N GLU A 47 -0.27 18.16 35.11
CA GLU A 47 -0.98 17.12 34.35
C GLU A 47 -0.65 17.10 32.84
N ASP A 48 0.16 18.04 32.33
CA ASP A 48 0.66 18.13 30.95
C ASP A 48 -0.40 18.18 29.81
N TRP A 49 -1.52 18.87 30.05
CA TRP A 49 -2.56 19.15 29.06
C TRP A 49 -2.25 20.35 28.13
N ILE A 50 -3.20 20.74 27.27
CA ILE A 50 -3.10 21.86 26.33
C ILE A 50 -3.39 23.20 27.04
N GLY A 51 -2.64 24.27 26.73
CA GLY A 51 -2.76 25.59 27.35
C GLY A 51 -3.47 26.64 26.48
N PRO A 52 -3.79 27.84 27.03
CA PRO A 52 -4.67 28.85 26.40
C PRO A 52 -4.33 29.26 24.96
N ASN A 53 -3.03 29.30 24.64
CA ASN A 53 -2.50 29.70 23.32
C ASN A 53 -1.68 28.56 22.69
N GLU A 54 -1.99 27.31 23.04
CA GLU A 54 -1.39 26.09 22.51
C GLU A 54 -2.53 25.22 21.96
N VAL A 55 -2.27 24.43 20.92
CA VAL A 55 -3.24 23.49 20.33
C VAL A 55 -2.49 22.21 19.94
N HIS A 56 -3.10 21.05 20.17
CA HIS A 56 -2.53 19.76 19.80
C HIS A 56 -3.30 19.19 18.60
N PHE A 57 -2.58 18.70 17.60
CA PHE A 57 -3.16 18.19 16.36
C PHE A 57 -2.84 16.70 16.20
N ASN A 58 -3.86 15.85 16.26
CA ASN A 58 -3.78 14.44 15.89
C ASN A 58 -4.46 14.21 14.53
N SER A 59 -3.90 14.81 13.47
CA SER A 59 -4.41 14.69 12.10
C SER A 59 -3.26 14.77 11.09
N LEU A 60 -3.24 13.84 10.13
CA LEU A 60 -2.23 13.78 9.07
C LEU A 60 -2.23 15.03 8.17
N MET A 61 -3.37 15.70 8.00
CA MET A 61 -3.44 16.94 7.23
C MET A 61 -2.78 18.09 7.98
N ALA A 62 -3.12 18.29 9.26
CA ALA A 62 -2.44 19.28 10.11
C ALA A 62 -0.92 19.00 10.20
N LEU A 63 -0.52 17.72 10.22
CA LEU A 63 0.87 17.30 10.14
C LEU A 63 1.57 17.84 8.88
N ARG A 64 0.96 17.66 7.70
CA ARG A 64 1.48 18.15 6.42
C ARG A 64 1.45 19.68 6.34
N THR A 65 0.38 20.34 6.78
CA THR A 65 0.26 21.82 6.76
C THR A 65 1.26 22.50 7.69
N ILE A 66 1.57 21.93 8.85
CA ILE A 66 2.45 22.55 9.85
C ILE A 66 3.92 22.16 9.64
N TYR A 67 4.21 20.92 9.23
CA TYR A 67 5.59 20.36 9.14
C TYR A 67 6.02 19.93 7.74
N GLY A 68 5.24 20.23 6.70
CA GLY A 68 5.57 19.93 5.30
C GLY A 68 6.56 20.92 4.65
N PRO A 69 6.92 20.69 3.38
CA PRO A 69 7.53 21.70 2.51
C PRO A 69 6.68 22.98 2.46
N GLY A 70 7.30 24.14 2.20
CA GLY A 70 6.60 25.43 2.11
C GLY A 70 6.00 26.00 3.41
N SER A 71 5.91 25.23 4.50
CA SER A 71 5.27 25.68 5.76
C SER A 71 5.89 26.95 6.35
N GLY A 72 5.07 28.00 6.46
CA GLY A 72 5.42 29.27 7.10
C GLY A 72 5.43 29.22 8.64
N PHE A 73 4.94 28.15 9.28
CA PHE A 73 4.85 28.07 10.74
C PHE A 73 6.25 28.03 11.38
N GLY A 74 6.61 29.05 12.17
CA GLY A 74 7.91 29.17 12.85
C GLY A 74 8.12 28.19 14.02
N ARG A 75 9.38 27.86 14.36
CA ARG A 75 9.68 27.16 15.64
C ARG A 75 9.35 28.11 16.81
N THR A 76 8.52 27.67 17.75
CA THR A 76 8.07 28.54 18.86
C THR A 76 9.18 28.81 19.88
N ASN A 77 8.98 29.79 20.76
CA ASN A 77 9.93 30.15 21.83
C ASN A 77 10.28 28.99 22.79
N PHE A 78 9.54 27.86 22.76
CA PHE A 78 9.90 26.61 23.43
C PHE A 78 11.33 26.16 23.07
N TYR A 79 11.73 26.27 21.80
CA TYR A 79 13.04 25.81 21.34
C TYR A 79 14.23 26.63 21.88
N ARG A 80 13.99 27.82 22.45
CA ARG A 80 15.04 28.68 23.03
C ARG A 80 15.75 28.04 24.22
N MET A 81 15.20 26.99 24.84
CA MET A 81 15.92 26.20 25.85
C MET A 81 17.20 25.52 25.30
N PHE A 82 17.26 25.30 23.98
CA PHE A 82 18.40 24.69 23.29
C PHE A 82 19.38 25.72 22.72
N ASP A 83 19.19 27.02 22.99
CA ASP A 83 20.19 28.04 22.66
C ASP A 83 21.52 27.72 23.36
N VAL A 84 22.62 28.03 22.67
CA VAL A 84 23.99 27.73 23.13
C VAL A 84 24.70 29.08 23.28
N TYR A 85 25.30 29.33 24.45
CA TYR A 85 25.92 30.63 24.79
C TYR A 85 25.01 31.86 24.59
N GLY A 86 23.67 31.67 24.65
CA GLY A 86 22.68 32.72 24.40
C GLY A 86 22.46 33.05 22.92
N LYS A 87 23.12 32.35 22.00
CA LYS A 87 22.97 32.48 20.54
C LYS A 87 21.94 31.48 20.02
N GLN A 88 21.19 31.92 19.00
CA GLN A 88 20.38 31.01 18.18
C GLN A 88 21.28 30.19 17.26
N ASN A 89 20.77 29.03 16.86
CA ASN A 89 21.46 28.06 16.01
C ASN A 89 20.45 27.35 15.10
N LEU A 90 20.96 26.47 14.23
CA LEU A 90 20.15 25.69 13.28
C LEU A 90 18.96 24.93 13.92
N PHE A 91 19.01 24.57 15.21
CA PHE A 91 17.89 23.95 15.93
C PHE A 91 16.90 24.96 16.56
N THR A 92 17.31 26.22 16.80
CA THR A 92 16.50 27.23 17.52
C THR A 92 16.08 28.46 16.72
N PHE A 93 16.52 28.63 15.47
CA PHE A 93 15.99 29.67 14.58
C PHE A 93 14.46 29.55 14.43
N HIS A 94 13.79 30.70 14.55
CA HIS A 94 12.34 30.84 14.31
C HIS A 94 12.04 31.00 12.81
N SER A 95 12.78 31.90 12.17
CA SER A 95 12.70 32.24 10.74
C SER A 95 13.14 31.08 9.84
N ALA A 96 12.43 30.89 8.73
CA ALA A 96 12.81 29.95 7.68
C ALA A 96 14.00 30.48 6.84
N LYS A 97 14.14 31.81 6.70
CA LYS A 97 15.22 32.46 5.92
C LYS A 97 16.58 32.21 6.59
N ASP A 98 16.71 32.60 7.86
CA ASP A 98 17.93 32.46 8.67
C ASP A 98 18.37 30.99 8.76
N HIS A 99 17.39 30.08 8.95
CA HIS A 99 17.62 28.64 8.95
C HIS A 99 18.10 28.13 7.58
N GLY A 100 17.50 28.61 6.48
CA GLY A 100 17.88 28.22 5.11
C GLY A 100 19.27 28.74 4.72
N GLU A 101 19.55 30.01 4.99
CA GLU A 101 20.88 30.63 4.80
C GLU A 101 21.96 29.87 5.59
N ARG A 102 21.67 29.49 6.84
CA ARG A 102 22.62 28.71 7.63
C ARG A 102 22.75 27.25 7.17
N LYS A 103 21.66 26.60 6.77
CA LYS A 103 21.68 25.23 6.21
C LYS A 103 22.59 25.15 4.98
N LYS A 104 22.59 26.18 4.11
CA LYS A 104 23.43 26.24 2.89
C LYS A 104 24.93 26.07 3.19
N LEU A 105 25.46 26.68 4.25
CA LEU A 105 26.89 26.60 4.61
C LEU A 105 27.37 25.18 4.91
N LEU A 106 26.47 24.33 5.39
CA LEU A 106 26.78 23.01 5.95
C LEU A 106 26.26 21.85 5.09
N ALA A 107 25.20 22.06 4.30
CA ALA A 107 24.49 21.01 3.56
C ALA A 107 25.40 20.16 2.65
N ASN A 108 26.44 20.74 2.03
CA ASN A 108 27.36 19.99 1.16
C ASN A 108 28.13 18.91 1.92
N ALA A 109 28.72 19.22 3.08
CA ALA A 109 29.48 18.26 3.89
C ALA A 109 28.64 17.08 4.38
N TYR A 110 27.33 17.30 4.38
CA TYR A 110 26.30 16.46 4.94
C TYR A 110 25.46 15.72 3.86
N SER A 111 25.86 15.81 2.59
CA SER A 111 25.19 15.13 1.48
C SER A 111 25.40 13.61 1.47
N LYS A 112 24.43 12.89 0.92
CA LYS A 112 24.50 11.43 0.68
C LYS A 112 25.80 11.00 -0.04
N SER A 113 26.24 11.77 -1.03
CA SER A 113 27.44 11.49 -1.82
C SER A 113 28.75 11.67 -1.04
N ASN A 114 28.83 12.68 -0.17
CA ASN A 114 30.03 12.95 0.65
C ASN A 114 30.11 12.04 1.89
N VAL A 115 28.99 11.53 2.39
CA VAL A 115 28.97 10.64 3.55
C VAL A 115 29.23 9.18 3.17
N ILE A 116 28.69 8.70 2.04
CA ILE A 116 28.77 7.28 1.63
C ILE A 116 30.08 6.95 0.88
N ARG A 117 30.93 7.93 0.56
CA ARG A 117 32.17 7.72 -0.21
C ARG A 117 33.39 8.35 0.47
N GLY A 118 34.54 7.68 0.34
CA GLY A 118 35.84 8.13 0.85
C GLY A 118 35.90 8.24 2.39
N HIS A 119 36.69 9.19 2.86
CA HIS A 119 37.13 9.34 4.26
C HIS A 119 36.03 9.26 5.33
N VAL A 120 34.81 9.74 5.03
CA VAL A 120 33.67 9.67 5.96
C VAL A 120 33.16 8.23 6.12
N ALA A 121 33.00 7.50 5.01
CA ALA A 121 32.56 6.10 5.03
C ALA A 121 33.61 5.18 5.66
N GLU A 122 34.90 5.45 5.41
CA GLU A 122 36.03 4.81 6.08
C GLU A 122 36.00 5.05 7.59
N THR A 123 35.78 6.30 8.03
CA THR A 123 35.66 6.68 9.44
C THR A 123 34.50 5.96 10.14
N VAL A 124 33.30 5.96 9.55
CA VAL A 124 32.13 5.26 10.11
C VAL A 124 32.39 3.75 10.18
N SER A 125 33.00 3.17 9.15
CA SER A 125 33.37 1.74 9.12
C SER A 125 34.39 1.38 10.20
N GLY A 126 35.39 2.24 10.43
CA GLY A 126 36.35 2.11 11.53
C GLY A 126 35.68 2.16 12.90
N LYS A 127 34.77 3.12 13.12
CA LYS A 127 34.03 3.24 14.39
C LYS A 127 33.10 2.05 14.66
N ILE A 128 32.53 1.43 13.62
CA ILE A 128 31.79 0.17 13.76
C ILE A 128 32.73 -0.96 14.21
N GLN A 129 33.96 -1.03 13.69
CA GLN A 129 34.96 -2.00 14.14
C GLN A 129 35.45 -1.74 15.57
N ASP A 130 35.64 -0.47 15.97
CA ASP A 130 35.94 -0.09 17.36
C ASP A 130 34.87 -0.62 18.32
N TYR A 131 33.59 -0.38 18.00
CA TYR A 131 32.48 -0.84 18.84
C TYR A 131 32.35 -2.36 18.90
N LEU A 132 32.56 -3.06 17.79
CA LEU A 132 32.56 -4.53 17.77
C LEU A 132 33.73 -5.13 18.56
N ARG A 133 34.86 -4.40 18.70
CA ARG A 133 35.96 -4.77 19.60
C ARG A 133 35.60 -4.52 21.07
N LEU A 134 34.96 -3.39 21.38
CA LEU A 134 34.46 -3.08 22.73
C LEU A 134 33.49 -4.16 23.23
N LEU A 135 32.46 -4.49 22.44
CA LEU A 135 31.49 -5.54 22.77
C LEU A 135 32.15 -6.91 23.03
N LYS A 136 33.23 -7.23 22.30
CA LYS A 136 33.97 -8.46 22.55
C LYS A 136 34.74 -8.37 23.88
N ALA A 137 35.51 -7.31 24.09
CA ALA A 137 36.37 -7.17 25.26
C ALA A 137 35.58 -7.09 26.59
N GLU A 138 34.45 -6.38 26.61
CA GLU A 138 33.60 -6.30 27.81
C GLU A 138 32.74 -7.57 27.99
N GLY A 139 32.33 -8.23 26.88
CA GLY A 139 31.62 -9.51 26.90
C GLY A 139 32.45 -10.71 27.37
N ASP A 140 33.71 -10.81 26.93
CA ASP A 140 34.66 -11.88 27.33
C ASP A 140 35.01 -11.82 28.83
N VAL A 141 34.76 -10.69 29.51
CA VAL A 141 35.09 -10.45 30.93
C VAL A 141 33.87 -10.60 31.87
N GLY A 142 32.68 -10.19 31.43
CA GLY A 142 31.48 -10.13 32.29
C GLY A 142 30.22 -10.83 31.75
N GLY A 143 30.27 -11.42 30.56
CA GLY A 143 29.14 -12.09 29.93
C GLY A 143 28.21 -11.14 29.18
N ALA A 144 27.09 -10.72 29.80
CA ALA A 144 26.03 -9.97 29.11
C ALA A 144 26.26 -8.45 29.19
N HIS A 145 26.43 -7.81 28.03
CA HIS A 145 26.77 -6.39 27.94
C HIS A 145 25.55 -5.47 27.76
N GLU A 146 25.58 -4.28 28.38
CA GLU A 146 24.51 -3.26 28.33
C GLU A 146 24.72 -2.30 27.14
N ILE A 147 23.91 -2.47 26.09
CA ILE A 147 24.11 -1.78 24.81
C ILE A 147 23.63 -0.32 24.77
N PHE A 148 22.66 0.09 25.59
CA PHE A 148 22.12 1.46 25.57
C PHE A 148 23.19 2.48 25.95
N THR A 149 23.95 2.21 27.01
CA THR A 149 25.02 3.07 27.49
C THR A 149 26.20 3.07 26.52
N SER A 150 26.64 1.92 26.02
CA SER A 150 27.76 1.87 25.08
C SER A 150 27.43 2.44 23.69
N LEU A 151 26.17 2.41 23.24
CA LEU A 151 25.76 3.10 22.01
C LEU A 151 25.96 4.63 22.11
N HIS A 152 25.84 5.22 23.30
CA HIS A 152 26.21 6.63 23.50
C HIS A 152 27.72 6.86 23.33
N TYR A 153 28.56 5.88 23.68
CA TYR A 153 30.02 5.95 23.46
C TYR A 153 30.34 5.94 21.96
N TYR A 154 29.73 5.00 21.22
CA TYR A 154 29.86 4.89 19.76
C TYR A 154 29.41 6.18 19.04
N SER A 155 28.24 6.72 19.37
CA SER A 155 27.74 7.94 18.74
C SER A 155 28.59 9.17 19.10
N LEU A 156 29.09 9.29 20.34
CA LEU A 156 29.91 10.46 20.71
C LEU A 156 31.29 10.43 20.02
N ASP A 157 31.96 9.28 19.96
CA ASP A 157 33.23 9.12 19.24
C ASP A 157 33.08 9.34 17.73
N SER A 158 32.01 8.80 17.12
CA SER A 158 31.74 8.95 15.68
C SER A 158 31.41 10.38 15.28
N ILE A 159 30.51 11.03 16.04
CA ILE A 159 30.13 12.44 15.80
C ILE A 159 31.32 13.37 16.04
N THR A 160 32.09 13.21 17.12
CA THR A 160 33.22 14.11 17.41
C THR A 160 34.36 13.97 16.41
N GLN A 161 34.63 12.76 15.89
CA GLN A 161 35.58 12.57 14.79
C GLN A 161 35.11 13.28 13.52
N PHE A 162 33.84 13.12 13.13
CA PHE A 162 33.28 13.78 11.95
C PHE A 162 33.28 15.32 12.07
N LEU A 163 32.94 15.85 13.25
CA LEU A 163 32.84 17.30 13.47
C LEU A 163 34.19 18.00 13.59
N TYR A 164 35.13 17.43 14.33
CA TYR A 164 36.34 18.10 14.81
C TYR A 164 37.66 17.46 14.37
N GLY A 165 37.60 16.27 13.76
CA GLY A 165 38.78 15.48 13.41
C GLY A 165 39.72 15.28 14.61
N HIS A 166 41.03 15.22 14.34
CA HIS A 166 42.06 14.99 15.36
C HIS A 166 42.14 16.10 16.44
N HIS A 167 41.56 17.28 16.22
CA HIS A 167 41.58 18.38 17.20
C HIS A 167 40.59 18.16 18.37
N GLY A 168 39.50 17.41 18.15
CA GLY A 168 38.38 17.28 19.10
C GLY A 168 37.67 15.93 19.16
N VAL A 169 38.13 14.91 18.45
CA VAL A 169 37.65 13.52 18.59
C VAL A 169 37.74 13.03 20.04
N THR A 170 36.71 12.32 20.50
CA THR A 170 36.67 11.66 21.82
C THR A 170 37.08 10.19 21.71
N GLN A 171 37.40 9.57 22.85
CA GLN A 171 37.77 8.15 22.93
C GLN A 171 36.98 7.43 24.03
N VAL A 172 35.68 7.68 24.08
CA VAL A 172 34.74 7.11 25.07
C VAL A 172 34.73 5.58 24.99
N MET A 173 34.81 5.02 23.78
CA MET A 173 34.87 3.57 23.56
C MET A 173 36.18 2.96 24.09
N ASN A 174 37.31 3.67 24.02
CA ASN A 174 38.60 3.19 24.51
C ASN A 174 38.74 3.27 26.05
N GLY A 175 37.73 3.78 26.75
CA GLY A 175 37.73 3.87 28.21
C GLY A 175 38.17 5.21 28.80
N ASP A 176 38.49 6.23 27.98
CA ASP A 176 39.01 7.51 28.48
C ASP A 176 38.04 8.15 29.51
N PRO A 177 38.47 8.33 30.78
CA PRO A 177 37.63 8.94 31.82
C PRO A 177 37.21 10.38 31.49
N ALA A 178 38.06 11.14 30.79
CA ALA A 178 37.73 12.51 30.41
C ALA A 178 36.59 12.53 29.38
N SER A 179 36.68 11.74 28.31
CA SER A 179 35.62 11.57 27.32
C SER A 179 34.35 10.97 27.93
N ARG A 180 34.45 9.94 28.80
CA ARG A 180 33.30 9.35 29.50
C ARG A 180 32.59 10.34 30.43
N SER A 181 33.32 11.29 31.05
CA SER A 181 32.71 12.33 31.89
C SER A 181 31.73 13.25 31.15
N LEU A 182 31.87 13.39 29.82
CA LEU A 182 31.02 14.24 28.97
C LEU A 182 29.57 13.71 28.80
N LEU A 183 29.29 12.50 29.28
CA LEU A 183 27.97 11.87 29.23
C LEU A 183 27.23 11.87 30.57
N VAL A 184 27.88 12.22 31.68
CA VAL A 184 27.31 12.11 33.04
C VAL A 184 26.10 13.04 33.22
N ASP A 185 26.19 14.28 32.73
CA ASP A 185 25.10 15.27 32.78
C ASP A 185 23.97 15.00 31.75
N ILE A 186 24.15 14.00 30.88
CA ILE A 186 23.18 13.52 29.89
C ILE A 186 22.47 12.26 30.40
N LEU A 187 23.19 11.37 31.07
CA LEU A 187 22.68 10.10 31.61
C LEU A 187 21.97 10.24 32.97
N ASP A 188 22.15 11.34 33.71
CA ASP A 188 21.34 11.69 34.90
C ASP A 188 19.87 11.98 34.53
N GLY A 189 19.08 10.91 34.37
CA GLY A 189 17.67 10.96 34.02
C GLY A 189 16.79 11.76 34.99
N PRO A 190 16.90 11.59 36.32
CA PRO A 190 16.11 12.35 37.30
C PRO A 190 16.39 13.85 37.30
N GLY A 191 17.67 14.27 37.38
CA GLY A 191 18.04 15.69 37.42
C GLY A 191 17.67 16.41 36.12
N ARG A 192 17.99 15.80 34.98
CA ARG A 192 17.68 16.33 33.64
C ARG A 192 16.20 16.67 33.46
N ARG A 193 15.27 15.77 33.81
CA ARG A 193 13.82 16.02 33.66
C ARG A 193 13.34 17.18 34.52
N ARG A 194 13.79 17.25 35.78
CA ARG A 194 13.44 18.34 36.69
C ARG A 194 13.96 19.68 36.17
N LEU A 195 15.16 19.73 35.59
CA LEU A 195 15.68 20.92 34.92
C LEU A 195 14.82 21.31 33.71
N THR A 196 14.48 20.39 32.81
CA THR A 196 13.65 20.70 31.62
C THR A 196 12.30 21.30 32.02
N TRP A 197 11.60 20.73 33.00
CA TRP A 197 10.34 21.28 33.51
C TRP A 197 10.51 22.71 34.04
N PHE A 198 11.57 22.96 34.83
CA PHE A 198 11.86 24.28 35.37
C PHE A 198 12.21 25.31 34.30
N VAL A 199 12.90 24.91 33.22
CA VAL A 199 13.18 25.79 32.07
C VAL A 199 11.91 26.09 31.26
N VAL A 200 11.00 25.13 31.09
CA VAL A 200 9.75 25.29 30.33
C VAL A 200 8.72 26.15 31.08
N HIS A 201 8.45 25.83 32.36
CA HIS A 201 7.33 26.41 33.10
C HIS A 201 7.72 27.64 33.93
N ILE A 202 8.99 27.79 34.34
CA ILE A 202 9.46 28.93 35.15
C ILE A 202 10.78 29.53 34.62
N PRO A 203 10.89 29.86 33.32
CA PRO A 203 12.16 30.24 32.67
C PRO A 203 12.89 31.41 33.34
N ALA A 204 12.15 32.40 33.87
CA ALA A 204 12.74 33.55 34.54
C ALA A 204 13.45 33.18 35.85
N LEU A 205 12.81 32.37 36.71
CA LEU A 205 13.41 31.88 37.96
C LEU A 205 14.58 30.93 37.67
N THR A 206 14.43 30.05 36.68
CA THR A 206 15.48 29.09 36.31
C THR A 206 16.71 29.81 35.74
N LYS A 207 16.52 30.80 34.86
CA LYS A 207 17.61 31.69 34.41
C LYS A 207 18.22 32.45 35.59
N TRP A 208 17.42 32.95 36.53
CA TRP A 208 17.93 33.63 37.73
C TRP A 208 18.81 32.71 38.59
N LEU A 209 18.36 31.48 38.86
CA LEU A 209 19.07 30.47 39.67
C LEU A 209 20.44 30.10 39.06
N TYR A 210 20.47 29.72 37.78
CA TYR A 210 21.71 29.28 37.13
C TYR A 210 22.68 30.42 36.77
N THR A 211 22.26 31.68 36.86
CA THR A 211 23.12 32.87 36.67
C THR A 211 23.68 33.46 37.98
N ARG A 212 23.40 32.88 39.15
CA ARG A 212 24.06 33.28 40.40
C ARG A 212 25.48 32.71 40.49
N ALA A 213 26.36 33.46 41.13
CA ALA A 213 27.72 33.08 41.50
C ALA A 213 27.95 33.21 43.02
N ASP A 214 29.12 32.77 43.48
CA ASP A 214 29.68 33.03 44.81
C ASP A 214 28.75 32.71 46.00
N ALA A 215 28.59 33.64 46.95
CA ALA A 215 27.79 33.43 48.15
C ALA A 215 26.31 33.16 47.84
N VAL A 216 25.75 33.82 46.81
CA VAL A 216 24.36 33.65 46.39
C VAL A 216 24.17 32.28 45.72
N GLU A 217 25.17 31.77 44.99
CA GLU A 217 25.14 30.40 44.49
C GLU A 217 25.09 29.37 45.64
N ARG A 218 25.90 29.53 46.70
CA ARG A 218 25.89 28.60 47.85
C ARG A 218 24.50 28.49 48.50
N LEU A 219 23.78 29.60 48.60
CA LEU A 219 22.40 29.65 49.09
C LEU A 219 21.38 29.09 48.08
N ALA A 220 21.63 29.22 46.78
CA ALA A 220 20.76 28.71 45.72
C ALA A 220 20.91 27.19 45.47
N LYS A 221 22.09 26.59 45.76
CA LYS A 221 22.39 25.17 45.49
C LYS A 221 21.33 24.15 45.94
N PRO A 222 20.71 24.24 47.15
CA PRO A 222 19.66 23.32 47.57
C PRO A 222 18.37 23.40 46.72
N PHE A 223 18.15 24.54 46.05
CA PHE A 223 16.96 24.82 45.25
C PHE A 223 17.18 24.59 43.74
N LEU A 224 18.40 24.22 43.32
CA LEU A 224 18.67 23.91 41.92
C LEU A 224 17.87 22.68 41.45
N PRO A 225 17.16 22.77 40.30
CA PRO A 225 16.46 21.64 39.68
C PRO A 225 17.38 20.44 39.38
N MET A 226 18.62 20.72 39.01
CA MET A 226 19.71 19.77 38.75
C MET A 226 21.01 20.40 39.26
N GLN A 227 21.87 19.64 39.94
CA GLN A 227 23.16 20.18 40.39
C GLN A 227 24.08 20.51 39.20
N LYS A 228 24.99 21.47 39.36
CA LYS A 228 25.99 21.78 38.32
C LYS A 228 27.02 20.61 38.26
N PRO A 229 27.43 20.13 37.06
CA PRO A 229 27.10 20.61 35.72
C PRO A 229 25.67 20.27 35.28
N SER A 230 24.96 21.26 34.72
CA SER A 230 23.65 21.05 34.08
C SER A 230 23.81 20.38 32.71
N THR A 231 22.78 19.70 32.22
CA THR A 231 22.78 18.94 30.96
C THR A 231 23.45 19.66 29.77
N TYR A 232 24.31 18.92 29.05
CA TYR A 232 25.15 19.34 27.93
C TYR A 232 26.29 20.33 28.26
N THR A 233 26.55 20.65 29.53
CA THR A 233 27.65 21.57 29.90
C THR A 233 29.00 20.99 29.52
N GLY A 234 29.21 19.68 29.71
CA GLY A 234 30.45 19.00 29.34
C GLY A 234 30.73 19.08 27.84
N ILE A 235 29.80 18.60 27.02
CA ILE A 235 29.95 18.60 25.54
C ILE A 235 30.09 20.02 24.98
N ARG A 236 29.33 21.01 25.49
CA ARG A 236 29.45 22.41 25.07
C ARG A 236 30.86 22.95 25.33
N ALA A 237 31.41 22.74 26.52
CA ALA A 237 32.78 23.15 26.85
C ALA A 237 33.85 22.42 26.00
N HIS A 238 33.65 21.14 25.70
CA HIS A 238 34.52 20.36 24.81
C HIS A 238 34.52 20.92 23.38
N ALA A 239 33.35 21.23 22.82
CA ALA A 239 33.22 21.83 21.49
C ALA A 239 33.94 23.18 21.38
N LEU A 240 33.79 24.06 22.38
CA LEU A 240 34.49 25.34 22.43
C LEU A 240 36.02 25.15 22.52
N LYS A 241 36.49 24.19 23.30
CA LYS A 241 37.92 23.84 23.43
C LYS A 241 38.49 23.23 22.14
N ALA A 242 37.71 22.43 21.42
CA ALA A 242 38.07 21.91 20.10
C ALA A 242 38.20 23.03 19.06
N MET A 243 37.27 24.00 19.06
CA MET A 243 37.36 25.19 18.21
C MET A 243 38.60 26.05 18.52
N GLN A 244 38.88 26.31 19.80
CA GLN A 244 40.08 27.04 20.22
C GLN A 244 41.36 26.34 19.71
N LYS A 245 41.48 25.02 19.88
CA LYS A 245 42.59 24.23 19.32
C LYS A 245 42.69 24.35 17.80
N TYR A 246 41.58 24.24 17.07
CA TYR A 246 41.56 24.37 15.62
C TYR A 246 42.04 25.75 15.17
N THR A 247 41.50 26.83 15.77
CA THR A 247 41.91 28.20 15.44
C THR A 247 43.39 28.47 15.76
N ALA A 248 43.93 27.89 16.83
CA ALA A 248 45.35 28.01 17.17
C ALA A 248 46.25 27.23 16.20
N ALA A 249 45.81 26.06 15.70
CA ALA A 249 46.53 25.31 14.67
C ALA A 249 46.48 26.03 13.30
N ALA A 250 45.34 26.61 12.93
CA ALA A 250 45.15 27.38 11.71
C ALA A 250 45.97 28.68 11.71
N ALA A 251 46.03 29.40 12.84
CA ALA A 251 46.88 30.59 13.00
C ALA A 251 48.39 30.27 13.03
N ALA A 252 48.76 28.99 13.15
CA ALA A 252 50.15 28.51 13.17
C ALA A 252 50.53 27.71 11.91
N ASP A 253 49.65 27.67 10.90
CA ASP A 253 49.78 26.90 9.65
C ASP A 253 50.11 25.40 9.84
N LYS A 254 49.51 24.80 10.89
CA LYS A 254 49.68 23.39 11.29
C LYS A 254 48.38 22.59 11.19
N VAL A 255 47.59 22.87 10.16
CA VAL A 255 46.33 22.18 9.90
C VAL A 255 46.57 21.04 8.93
N ASP A 256 46.28 19.82 9.38
CA ASP A 256 46.39 18.61 8.56
C ASP A 256 45.39 18.63 7.40
N ASP A 257 45.77 17.97 6.30
CA ASP A 257 45.04 17.95 5.04
C ASP A 257 43.67 17.22 5.17
N THR A 258 43.45 16.45 6.24
CA THR A 258 42.14 15.88 6.60
C THR A 258 41.12 16.93 7.06
N ALA A 259 41.54 18.12 7.48
CA ALA A 259 40.66 19.15 8.05
C ALA A 259 39.53 19.59 7.09
N LYS A 260 39.77 19.54 5.77
CA LYS A 260 38.77 19.84 4.72
C LYS A 260 37.58 18.88 4.69
N TYR A 261 37.67 17.72 5.34
CA TYR A 261 36.54 16.79 5.53
C TYR A 261 35.76 17.05 6.83
N THR A 262 36.34 17.77 7.79
CA THR A 262 35.67 18.14 9.04
C THR A 262 34.70 19.31 8.85
N ILE A 263 33.66 19.37 9.68
CA ILE A 263 32.74 20.52 9.71
C ILE A 263 33.45 21.80 10.20
N ILE A 264 34.33 21.67 11.20
CA ILE A 264 35.02 22.83 11.78
C ILE A 264 35.95 23.52 10.78
N GLY A 265 36.69 22.75 9.96
CA GLY A 265 37.55 23.29 8.91
C GLY A 265 36.76 23.96 7.78
N ARG A 266 35.65 23.36 7.33
CA ARG A 266 34.78 23.93 6.30
C ARG A 266 34.12 25.24 6.75
N LEU A 267 33.64 25.31 7.98
CA LEU A 267 33.07 26.55 8.53
C LEU A 267 34.14 27.66 8.60
N TYR A 268 35.35 27.34 9.07
CA TYR A 268 36.46 28.30 9.13
C TYR A 268 36.88 28.80 7.74
N GLN A 269 36.96 27.91 6.74
CA GLN A 269 37.29 28.27 5.35
C GLN A 269 36.18 29.06 4.63
N SER A 270 34.93 28.98 5.09
CA SER A 270 33.79 29.66 4.43
C SER A 270 33.79 31.19 4.53
N ASN A 271 34.70 31.77 5.33
CA ASN A 271 34.89 33.21 5.52
C ASN A 271 33.62 34.00 5.94
N ALA A 272 32.63 33.30 6.50
CA ALA A 272 31.46 33.91 7.12
C ALA A 272 31.87 34.63 8.43
N LYS A 273 31.29 35.81 8.70
CA LYS A 273 31.55 36.63 9.90
C LYS A 273 30.91 36.04 11.16
N LEU A 274 31.29 34.81 11.53
CA LEU A 274 30.77 34.05 12.67
C LEU A 274 31.80 33.97 13.78
N SER A 275 31.39 34.21 15.02
CA SER A 275 32.26 34.06 16.18
C SER A 275 32.43 32.59 16.58
N ASN A 276 33.51 32.28 17.30
CA ASN A 276 33.76 30.93 17.85
C ASN A 276 32.61 30.38 18.71
N LEU A 277 31.79 31.26 19.31
CA LEU A 277 30.61 30.90 20.10
C LEU A 277 29.41 30.51 19.23
N GLU A 278 29.30 31.06 18.02
CA GLU A 278 28.24 30.73 17.05
C GLU A 278 28.60 29.45 16.28
N ILE A 279 29.86 29.29 15.89
CA ILE A 279 30.38 28.07 15.24
C ILE A 279 30.19 26.83 16.12
N ALA A 280 30.27 26.97 17.45
CA ALA A 280 30.10 25.88 18.41
C ALA A 280 28.64 25.43 18.65
N SER A 281 27.66 25.88 17.85
CA SER A 281 26.22 25.78 18.21
C SER A 281 25.29 24.97 17.28
N GLU A 282 25.70 24.49 16.10
CA GLU A 282 24.76 24.26 14.97
C GLU A 282 24.71 22.84 14.34
N TYR A 283 23.64 22.03 14.56
CA TYR A 283 23.54 20.66 14.01
C TYR A 283 22.10 20.13 13.67
N ARG A 284 22.00 19.18 12.70
CA ARG A 284 21.05 17.99 12.60
C ARG A 284 19.73 17.98 11.71
N TRP A 285 19.59 17.13 10.64
CA TRP A 285 18.37 16.30 10.21
C TRP A 285 17.70 16.27 8.74
N LEU A 286 18.28 15.75 7.64
CA LEU A 286 17.77 15.29 6.27
C LEU A 286 17.51 16.23 5.03
N ASP A 287 17.30 15.77 3.75
CA ASP A 287 17.63 14.57 2.85
C ASP A 287 17.20 14.84 1.37
N ASP A 288 17.46 13.91 0.39
CA ASP A 288 16.56 13.63 -0.79
C ASP A 288 16.68 12.16 -1.39
N PRO A 289 16.28 11.75 -2.62
CA PRO A 289 15.37 10.60 -2.90
C PRO A 289 16.11 9.35 -3.49
N GLU A 290 15.52 8.29 -4.06
CA GLU A 290 14.10 7.92 -4.32
C GLU A 290 13.70 6.58 -3.66
N HIS A 291 14.66 5.70 -3.39
CA HIS A 291 14.47 4.29 -2.99
C HIS A 291 14.00 4.09 -1.52
N VAL A 292 13.31 5.07 -0.94
CA VAL A 292 12.93 5.10 0.50
C VAL A 292 11.45 5.38 0.73
N SER A 293 10.70 5.80 -0.30
CA SER A 293 9.30 6.28 -0.19
C SER A 293 8.41 5.39 0.68
N MET A 294 8.39 4.08 0.43
CA MET A 294 7.52 3.12 1.12
C MET A 294 7.89 2.89 2.60
N MET A 295 9.17 3.02 3.00
CA MET A 295 9.60 2.89 4.40
C MET A 295 9.56 4.22 5.16
N LYS A 296 9.86 5.36 4.50
CA LYS A 296 9.82 6.69 5.13
C LYS A 296 8.41 7.15 5.49
N LYS A 297 7.37 6.61 4.83
CA LYS A 297 5.95 6.96 5.04
C LYS A 297 5.50 6.85 6.51
N TRP A 298 6.20 6.04 7.32
CA TRP A 298 5.92 5.82 8.75
C TRP A 298 7.14 6.10 9.66
N TRP A 299 8.30 6.49 9.11
CA TRP A 299 9.54 6.72 9.88
C TRP A 299 9.88 8.21 9.97
N TRP A 300 9.25 8.91 10.91
CA TRP A 300 9.33 10.37 11.04
C TRP A 300 10.41 10.88 12.02
N ALA A 301 11.30 10.00 12.49
CA ALA A 301 12.31 10.24 13.55
C ALA A 301 13.34 11.37 13.28
N PHE A 302 13.25 12.03 12.12
CA PHE A 302 14.17 13.06 11.68
C PHE A 302 13.49 14.34 11.10
N SER A 303 12.15 14.45 11.08
CA SER A 303 11.35 15.57 10.52
C SER A 303 11.25 15.65 8.97
N SER A 304 10.55 16.67 8.46
CA SER A 304 10.19 16.91 7.05
C SER A 304 10.24 18.40 6.64
N GLY A 305 10.14 18.68 5.33
CA GLY A 305 10.05 20.03 4.76
C GLY A 305 11.35 20.86 4.82
N GLY A 306 11.25 22.20 4.81
CA GLY A 306 12.43 23.07 4.92
C GLY A 306 13.18 22.99 6.28
N ARG A 307 12.58 22.31 7.27
CA ARG A 307 13.18 21.96 8.57
C ARG A 307 13.37 20.46 8.78
N MET A 308 13.29 19.70 7.70
CA MET A 308 14.33 18.74 7.36
C MET A 308 15.64 19.57 7.25
N CYS A 309 16.65 19.25 8.03
CA CYS A 309 17.55 20.25 8.61
C CYS A 309 19.05 20.06 8.27
N ILE A 310 19.67 18.87 8.39
CA ILE A 310 21.02 18.57 7.84
C ILE A 310 21.31 17.10 7.45
N GLY A 311 22.12 16.23 8.20
CA GLY A 311 22.72 13.45 8.53
C GLY A 311 21.89 12.27 9.18
N SER A 312 20.65 11.99 8.74
CA SER A 312 20.22 10.69 8.28
C SER A 312 21.28 10.09 7.37
N ASN A 313 21.89 10.84 6.44
CA ASN A 313 22.99 10.28 5.64
C ASN A 313 24.12 9.74 6.54
N LEU A 314 24.52 10.48 7.59
CA LEU A 314 25.50 10.01 8.58
C LEU A 314 24.91 8.94 9.52
N ALA A 315 23.76 9.19 10.15
CA ALA A 315 23.15 8.28 11.11
C ALA A 315 22.67 6.96 10.48
N LEU A 316 22.23 6.94 9.22
CA LEU A 316 21.85 5.73 8.47
C LEU A 316 23.09 4.96 8.00
N ALA A 317 24.22 5.65 7.74
CA ALA A 317 25.51 4.99 7.56
C ALA A 317 25.99 4.38 8.90
N GLU A 318 25.85 5.10 10.02
CA GLU A 318 26.08 4.58 11.37
C GLU A 318 25.12 3.41 11.71
N MET A 319 23.89 3.40 11.21
CA MET A 319 22.96 2.26 11.37
C MET A 319 23.43 0.98 10.67
N ALA A 320 24.48 1.01 9.84
CA ALA A 320 25.17 -0.22 9.42
C ALA A 320 25.76 -1.01 10.62
N LEU A 321 25.91 -0.36 11.79
CA LEU A 321 26.20 -1.02 13.05
C LEU A 321 25.13 -2.06 13.44
N VAL A 322 23.86 -1.81 13.16
CA VAL A 322 22.74 -2.69 13.57
C VAL A 322 22.88 -4.11 13.01
N PRO A 323 22.99 -4.34 11.68
CA PRO A 323 23.26 -5.67 11.15
C PRO A 323 24.65 -6.19 11.55
N ALA A 324 25.63 -5.34 11.84
CA ALA A 324 26.95 -5.77 12.30
C ALA A 324 26.92 -6.39 13.72
N ILE A 325 26.06 -5.87 14.61
CA ILE A 325 25.78 -6.45 15.93
C ILE A 325 24.99 -7.75 15.77
N TYR A 326 23.80 -7.70 15.15
CA TYR A 326 22.87 -8.84 15.12
C TYR A 326 23.37 -10.03 14.28
N ARG A 327 24.34 -9.83 13.37
CA ARG A 327 25.03 -10.94 12.68
C ARG A 327 26.06 -11.67 13.55
N LYS A 328 26.53 -11.07 14.65
CA LYS A 328 27.62 -11.60 15.50
C LYS A 328 27.20 -11.97 16.92
N TYR A 329 26.22 -11.27 17.47
CA TYR A 329 25.83 -11.38 18.88
C TYR A 329 24.32 -11.63 19.03
N ARG A 330 23.92 -12.32 20.10
CA ARG A 330 22.51 -12.47 20.50
C ARG A 330 22.19 -11.50 21.62
N THR A 331 21.08 -10.78 21.49
CA THR A 331 20.52 -9.94 22.55
C THR A 331 19.58 -10.74 23.45
N LYS A 332 19.47 -10.34 24.72
CA LYS A 332 18.41 -10.75 25.65
C LYS A 332 17.93 -9.53 26.43
N LEU A 333 16.68 -9.53 26.88
CA LEU A 333 16.21 -8.54 27.85
C LEU A 333 16.84 -8.81 29.21
N THR A 334 17.00 -7.76 30.03
CA THR A 334 17.41 -7.87 31.42
C THR A 334 16.38 -8.68 32.20
N SER A 335 16.82 -9.48 33.19
CA SER A 335 15.92 -10.22 34.07
C SER A 335 14.97 -9.25 34.79
N GLY A 336 13.67 -9.49 34.71
CA GLY A 336 12.64 -8.59 35.27
C GLY A 336 12.15 -7.48 34.34
N GLU A 337 12.47 -7.52 33.03
CA GLU A 337 12.00 -6.53 32.04
C GLU A 337 11.14 -7.12 30.91
N GLN A 338 10.74 -8.39 31.06
CA GLN A 338 10.12 -9.17 29.99
C GLN A 338 8.65 -8.81 29.70
N ASN A 339 7.92 -8.29 30.70
CA ASN A 339 6.51 -7.91 30.59
C ASN A 339 6.28 -6.38 30.51
N ALA A 340 7.37 -5.60 30.39
CA ALA A 340 7.35 -4.16 30.57
C ALA A 340 7.89 -3.42 29.34
N SER A 341 7.04 -2.64 28.66
CA SER A 341 7.48 -1.82 27.54
C SER A 341 8.32 -0.62 28.01
N PRO A 342 9.44 -0.28 27.31
CA PRO A 342 10.24 0.90 27.61
C PRO A 342 9.51 2.20 27.24
N GLY A 343 8.93 2.87 28.24
CA GLY A 343 8.07 4.05 28.04
C GLY A 343 8.78 5.26 27.43
N ILE A 344 8.44 5.60 26.18
CA ILE A 344 8.85 6.82 25.49
C ILE A 344 7.95 7.96 25.95
N THR A 345 8.46 8.78 26.88
CA THR A 345 7.74 9.95 27.40
C THR A 345 7.68 11.07 26.34
N SER A 346 6.48 11.36 25.83
CA SER A 346 6.18 12.62 25.17
C SER A 346 5.93 13.72 26.22
N ARG A 347 5.35 14.85 25.82
CA ARG A 347 5.00 15.92 26.76
C ARG A 347 3.84 15.51 27.68
N SER A 348 2.83 14.83 27.14
CA SER A 348 1.57 14.47 27.83
C SER A 348 1.43 12.99 28.17
N GLU A 349 2.11 12.10 27.42
CA GLU A 349 1.85 10.65 27.46
C GLU A 349 3.14 9.83 27.53
N VAL A 350 3.07 8.65 28.17
CA VAL A 350 4.15 7.67 28.18
C VAL A 350 3.81 6.60 27.15
N PHE A 351 4.30 6.75 25.93
CA PHE A 351 4.06 5.77 24.87
C PHE A 351 4.82 4.48 25.17
N GLY A 352 4.08 3.39 25.33
CA GLY A 352 4.60 2.03 25.33
C GLY A 352 4.08 1.27 24.12
N ASP A 353 4.72 0.14 23.82
CA ASP A 353 4.15 -0.90 22.99
C ASP A 353 2.96 -1.54 23.73
N GLU A 354 1.75 -1.36 23.17
CA GLU A 354 0.47 -1.78 23.76
C GLU A 354 0.32 -3.30 23.89
N THR A 355 1.24 -4.09 23.30
CA THR A 355 1.26 -5.55 23.47
C THR A 355 1.81 -6.00 24.83
N PHE A 356 2.38 -5.10 25.64
CA PHE A 356 2.93 -5.38 26.96
C PHE A 356 1.97 -4.95 28.08
N ALA A 357 1.76 -5.83 29.07
CA ALA A 357 0.82 -5.60 30.17
C ALA A 357 1.21 -4.42 31.09
N GLU A 358 2.50 -4.07 31.16
CA GLU A 358 2.98 -2.87 31.82
C GLU A 358 3.78 -1.98 30.86
N THR A 359 3.66 -0.66 31.01
CA THR A 359 4.64 0.29 30.48
C THR A 359 5.45 0.82 31.65
N LYS A 360 6.78 0.66 31.62
CA LYS A 360 7.66 1.13 32.70
C LYS A 360 7.64 2.67 32.76
N HIS A 361 6.75 3.20 33.59
CA HIS A 361 6.72 4.62 33.92
C HIS A 361 8.03 5.03 34.60
N LEU A 362 8.82 5.83 33.89
CA LEU A 362 9.81 6.70 34.51
C LEU A 362 9.11 7.53 35.60
N PRO A 363 9.66 7.64 36.82
CA PRO A 363 8.88 7.95 38.01
C PRO A 363 8.16 9.30 37.91
N LYS A 364 6.83 9.23 37.78
CA LYS A 364 5.91 10.36 37.98
C LYS A 364 6.15 10.90 39.39
N MET A 365 6.09 12.23 39.58
CA MET A 365 6.09 12.78 40.94
C MET A 365 4.89 12.18 41.71
N PRO A 366 5.08 11.71 42.96
CA PRO A 366 4.03 11.01 43.67
C PRO A 366 2.84 11.94 43.93
N PRO A 367 1.59 11.51 43.66
CA PRO A 367 0.41 12.31 43.97
C PRO A 367 0.33 12.59 45.48
N LYS A 368 -0.12 13.80 45.84
CA LYS A 368 -0.23 14.22 47.24
C LYS A 368 -1.24 13.32 48.00
N GLY A 369 -0.72 12.45 48.85
CA GLY A 369 -1.53 11.61 49.74
C GLY A 369 -0.82 10.38 50.30
N SER A 370 0.18 9.83 49.60
CA SER A 370 0.85 8.60 50.04
C SER A 370 1.70 8.77 51.31
N ARG A 371 1.70 7.72 52.16
CA ARG A 371 2.34 7.68 53.49
C ARG A 371 3.84 8.06 53.46
N LEU A 372 4.53 7.69 52.38
CA LEU A 372 5.93 7.98 52.08
C LEU A 372 6.32 9.46 52.26
N LEU A 373 5.43 10.43 51.97
CA LEU A 373 5.72 11.86 52.13
C LEU A 373 5.72 12.35 53.59
N LYS A 374 5.36 11.49 54.55
CA LYS A 374 5.59 11.71 55.99
C LYS A 374 6.89 11.04 56.47
N GLU A 375 7.19 9.83 56.00
CA GLU A 375 8.37 9.06 56.41
C GLU A 375 9.68 9.63 55.82
N LEU A 376 9.66 10.09 54.56
CA LEU A 376 10.78 10.79 53.90
C LEU A 376 11.16 12.14 54.55
N ARG A 377 10.48 12.55 55.63
CA ARG A 377 10.81 13.75 56.42
C ARG A 377 11.68 13.45 57.65
N HIS A 378 11.93 12.18 57.98
CA HIS A 378 12.49 11.78 59.26
C HIS A 378 13.62 10.72 59.24
N MET A 379 14.15 10.32 58.07
CA MET A 379 15.34 9.46 58.02
C MET A 379 16.65 10.28 57.96
N PRO A 380 17.68 9.94 58.78
CA PRO A 380 18.98 10.59 58.75
C PRO A 380 19.85 10.09 57.59
N VAL A 381 20.85 10.90 57.19
CA VAL A 381 21.77 10.57 56.09
C VAL A 381 22.95 9.75 56.59
N THR A 382 22.98 8.46 56.26
CA THR A 382 24.17 7.61 56.33
C THR A 382 24.28 6.76 55.07
N GLY A 383 25.35 6.95 54.29
CA GLY A 383 25.60 6.16 53.09
C GLY A 383 26.33 4.84 53.37
N ARG A 384 25.97 3.78 52.65
CA ARG A 384 26.80 2.58 52.43
C ARG A 384 26.65 2.10 50.98
N SER A 385 27.68 1.40 50.51
CA SER A 385 27.70 0.79 49.17
C SER A 385 26.67 -0.33 49.06
N MET A 386 26.17 -0.59 47.85
CA MET A 386 25.28 -1.73 47.55
C MET A 386 26.03 -2.75 46.67
N PHE A 387 27.03 -3.37 47.28
CA PHE A 387 27.59 -4.68 46.91
C PHE A 387 27.67 -5.49 48.21
N GLU A 388 27.48 -6.81 48.12
CA GLU A 388 27.16 -7.71 49.26
C GLU A 388 25.73 -7.43 49.81
N ASN A 389 24.91 -8.40 50.23
CA ASN A 389 25.21 -9.69 50.89
C ASN A 389 24.35 -10.86 50.30
N PRO A 390 24.37 -12.09 50.87
CA PRO A 390 23.96 -13.31 50.18
C PRO A 390 22.56 -13.84 50.62
N ASP A 391 22.46 -15.15 50.82
CA ASP A 391 21.31 -15.93 51.30
C ASP A 391 20.08 -15.99 50.38
N ILE A 392 19.98 -17.10 49.63
CA ILE A 392 19.02 -18.18 49.96
C ILE A 392 19.54 -19.48 49.36
N ALA A 393 19.77 -20.47 50.23
CA ALA A 393 20.05 -21.85 49.84
C ALA A 393 19.30 -22.81 50.77
N SER A 394 18.20 -23.40 50.30
CA SER A 394 17.61 -24.66 50.82
C SER A 394 16.27 -25.00 50.16
N SER A 395 16.26 -25.93 49.19
CA SER A 395 15.13 -26.84 48.92
C SER A 395 15.47 -27.84 47.81
N GLN A 396 16.33 -28.82 48.09
CA GLN A 396 16.36 -30.05 47.28
C GLN A 396 15.21 -30.96 47.76
N THR A 397 14.31 -31.39 46.87
CA THR A 397 13.90 -32.81 46.69
C THR A 397 12.68 -32.95 45.76
N SER A 398 12.89 -33.59 44.61
CA SER A 398 12.28 -34.88 44.25
C SER A 398 12.49 -35.14 42.75
N MET A 399 13.07 -36.29 42.42
CA MET A 399 13.22 -36.73 41.02
C MET A 399 12.10 -37.72 40.67
N SER A 400 11.60 -37.64 39.45
CA SER A 400 10.96 -38.77 38.78
C SER A 400 11.38 -38.79 37.31
N ASN A 401 12.34 -39.66 36.96
CA ASN A 401 12.73 -39.90 35.57
C ASN A 401 11.57 -40.54 34.80
N THR A 402 11.33 -40.10 33.57
CA THR A 402 10.76 -40.98 32.53
C THR A 402 11.57 -40.78 31.25
N GLN A 403 12.28 -41.82 30.81
CA GLN A 403 12.94 -41.88 29.51
C GLN A 403 12.06 -42.61 28.50
N ASN A 404 12.35 -42.39 27.21
CA ASN A 404 11.72 -43.02 26.04
C ASN A 404 10.25 -42.53 25.82
N ASN A 405 9.75 -42.45 24.60
CA ASN A 405 10.15 -43.17 23.39
C ASN A 405 10.01 -42.29 22.13
N THR A 406 10.88 -42.52 21.13
CA THR A 406 10.88 -41.74 19.87
C THR A 406 10.35 -42.61 18.72
N GLN A 407 9.14 -42.31 18.21
CA GLN A 407 8.62 -42.86 16.96
C GLN A 407 8.04 -41.74 16.07
N PRO A 408 8.22 -41.82 14.74
CA PRO A 408 7.74 -40.79 13.82
C PRO A 408 6.24 -40.94 13.54
N SER A 409 5.41 -40.11 14.16
CA SER A 409 3.99 -40.00 13.82
C SER A 409 3.80 -39.43 12.41
N GLN A 410 2.93 -40.06 11.63
CA GLN A 410 2.72 -39.78 10.20
C GLN A 410 2.25 -38.35 9.93
N ALA A 411 2.61 -37.81 8.75
CA ALA A 411 2.18 -36.49 8.30
C ALA A 411 0.69 -36.49 7.92
N THR A 412 -0.18 -36.16 8.88
CA THR A 412 -1.60 -35.90 8.62
C THR A 412 -1.76 -34.64 7.78
N LEU A 413 -2.48 -34.70 6.66
CA LEU A 413 -2.81 -33.50 5.89
C LEU A 413 -3.65 -32.55 6.75
N HIS A 414 -3.15 -31.32 6.97
CA HIS A 414 -3.94 -30.24 7.51
C HIS A 414 -4.99 -29.80 6.49
N VAL A 415 -6.17 -30.44 6.56
CA VAL A 415 -7.39 -29.89 5.96
C VAL A 415 -7.68 -28.57 6.69
N VAL A 416 -7.54 -27.45 5.99
CA VAL A 416 -7.86 -26.13 6.53
C VAL A 416 -9.38 -26.10 6.80
N PRO A 417 -9.82 -25.88 8.06
CA PRO A 417 -11.24 -25.87 8.36
C PRO A 417 -11.92 -24.69 7.66
N THR A 418 -13.00 -24.97 6.95
CA THR A 418 -13.82 -23.95 6.30
C THR A 418 -14.44 -23.04 7.36
N ARG A 419 -14.02 -21.76 7.37
CA ARG A 419 -14.63 -20.75 8.25
C ARG A 419 -16.13 -20.67 7.94
N LYS A 420 -16.97 -20.78 8.97
CA LYS A 420 -18.41 -20.47 8.84
C LYS A 420 -18.58 -19.04 8.31
N ARG A 421 -19.44 -18.85 7.32
CA ARG A 421 -19.82 -17.50 6.85
C ARG A 421 -20.57 -16.77 7.96
N ARG A 422 -20.19 -15.53 8.24
CA ARG A 422 -20.79 -14.70 9.30
C ARG A 422 -22.04 -13.98 8.79
N LYS A 423 -22.99 -13.73 9.69
CA LYS A 423 -24.15 -12.87 9.41
C LYS A 423 -23.74 -11.42 9.24
N VAL A 424 -24.50 -10.65 8.48
CA VAL A 424 -24.24 -9.23 8.22
C VAL A 424 -24.95 -8.33 9.23
N LYS A 425 -24.32 -7.20 9.55
CA LYS A 425 -24.87 -6.07 10.31
C LYS A 425 -24.48 -4.76 9.62
N ALA A 426 -25.32 -3.73 9.72
CA ALA A 426 -24.95 -2.38 9.27
C ALA A 426 -23.76 -1.82 10.06
N VAL A 427 -22.87 -1.10 9.38
CA VAL A 427 -21.79 -0.30 10.01
C VAL A 427 -22.41 0.75 10.96
N PRO A 428 -21.87 0.96 12.17
CA PRO A 428 -22.37 2.00 13.08
C PRO A 428 -22.36 3.41 12.45
N PRO A 429 -23.41 4.23 12.61
CA PRO A 429 -23.54 5.50 11.89
C PRO A 429 -22.31 6.42 11.95
N ILE A 430 -21.75 6.64 13.15
CA ILE A 430 -20.54 7.47 13.34
C ILE A 430 -19.35 7.00 12.49
N VAL A 431 -19.19 5.68 12.32
CA VAL A 431 -18.12 5.08 11.50
C VAL A 431 -18.47 5.19 10.01
N LEU A 432 -19.75 5.04 9.66
CA LEU A 432 -20.24 5.19 8.29
C LEU A 432 -20.10 6.63 7.80
N ASP A 433 -20.41 7.63 8.64
CA ASP A 433 -20.22 9.05 8.36
C ASP A 433 -18.75 9.37 8.12
N GLN A 434 -17.86 8.92 9.02
CA GLN A 434 -16.41 9.10 8.87
C GLN A 434 -15.88 8.43 7.58
N CYS A 435 -16.33 7.21 7.27
CA CYS A 435 -15.99 6.55 6.01
C CYS A 435 -16.51 7.33 4.79
N THR A 436 -17.73 7.88 4.85
CA THR A 436 -18.34 8.64 3.75
C THR A 436 -17.59 9.94 3.50
N ILE A 437 -17.26 10.70 4.55
CA ILE A 437 -16.41 11.89 4.47
C ILE A 437 -15.05 11.54 3.84
N CYS A 438 -14.41 10.43 4.24
CA CYS A 438 -13.16 9.98 3.62
C CYS A 438 -13.31 9.53 2.14
N LEU A 439 -14.50 9.15 1.67
CA LEU A 439 -14.76 8.82 0.26
C LEU A 439 -15.05 10.06 -0.60
N GLU A 440 -15.67 11.09 -0.02
CA GLU A 440 -15.92 12.38 -0.68
C GLU A 440 -14.63 13.21 -0.77
N GLU A 441 -13.87 13.32 0.32
CA GLU A 441 -12.55 13.97 0.41
C GLU A 441 -11.41 13.17 -0.27
N GLN A 442 -11.74 12.13 -1.04
CA GLN A 442 -10.82 11.31 -1.83
C GLN A 442 -9.72 10.56 -1.04
N LEU A 443 -9.89 10.42 0.28
CA LEU A 443 -9.05 9.65 1.20
C LEU A 443 -9.39 8.15 1.19
N TYR A 444 -9.57 7.59 -0.01
CA TYR A 444 -10.11 6.24 -0.27
C TYR A 444 -9.38 5.11 0.50
N SER A 445 -8.05 5.18 0.61
CA SER A 445 -7.24 4.22 1.38
C SER A 445 -7.67 4.13 2.84
N ASN A 446 -8.04 5.27 3.43
CA ASN A 446 -8.41 5.38 4.84
C ASN A 446 -9.85 4.90 5.05
N ALA A 447 -10.77 5.23 4.12
CA ALA A 447 -12.13 4.71 4.11
C ALA A 447 -12.14 3.17 4.04
N PHE A 448 -11.40 2.56 3.10
CA PHE A 448 -11.36 1.10 2.98
C PHE A 448 -10.59 0.43 4.14
N ALA A 449 -9.62 1.09 4.76
CA ALA A 449 -9.00 0.60 6.00
C ALA A 449 -9.99 0.59 7.19
N LEU A 450 -10.78 1.65 7.38
CA LEU A 450 -11.82 1.73 8.41
C LEU A 450 -12.95 0.71 8.19
N LEU A 451 -13.40 0.55 6.95
CA LEU A 451 -14.40 -0.45 6.57
C LEU A 451 -13.87 -1.88 6.75
N SER A 452 -12.60 -2.15 6.40
CA SER A 452 -11.95 -3.45 6.62
C SER A 452 -11.77 -3.75 8.11
N SER A 453 -11.39 -2.76 8.92
CA SER A 453 -11.34 -2.90 10.39
C SER A 453 -12.72 -3.24 10.96
N SER A 454 -13.76 -2.51 10.51
CA SER A 454 -15.16 -2.75 10.92
C SER A 454 -15.64 -4.17 10.56
N LEU A 455 -15.32 -4.65 9.35
CA LEU A 455 -15.67 -5.99 8.88
C LEU A 455 -14.98 -7.11 9.69
N ASN A 456 -13.76 -6.85 10.18
CA ASN A 456 -12.98 -7.80 10.98
C ASN A 456 -13.19 -7.66 12.50
N SER A 457 -13.94 -6.64 12.94
CA SER A 457 -14.22 -6.41 14.37
C SER A 457 -15.17 -7.46 14.96
N GLY A 458 -14.87 -7.93 16.16
CA GLY A 458 -15.65 -8.91 16.90
C GLY A 458 -14.78 -9.75 17.86
N PRO A 459 -15.28 -10.14 19.05
CA PRO A 459 -14.52 -10.95 20.01
C PRO A 459 -14.57 -12.45 19.71
N ASP A 460 -15.36 -12.89 18.72
CA ASP A 460 -15.64 -14.30 18.41
C ASP A 460 -15.77 -14.51 16.89
N VAL A 461 -15.50 -15.73 16.44
CA VAL A 461 -15.54 -16.16 15.03
C VAL A 461 -16.96 -16.06 14.45
N GLU A 462 -17.99 -16.21 15.28
CA GLU A 462 -19.40 -16.11 14.88
C GLU A 462 -19.98 -14.68 15.02
N ALA A 463 -19.19 -13.68 15.42
CA ALA A 463 -19.64 -12.30 15.54
C ALA A 463 -20.09 -11.70 14.19
N PRO A 464 -21.18 -10.90 14.14
CA PRO A 464 -21.73 -10.40 12.89
C PRO A 464 -20.82 -9.37 12.22
N ALA A 465 -20.61 -9.53 10.92
CA ALA A 465 -19.71 -8.71 10.12
C ALA A 465 -20.35 -7.37 9.75
N CYS A 466 -19.67 -6.26 10.02
CA CYS A 466 -20.17 -4.93 9.68
C CYS A 466 -19.93 -4.60 8.19
N VAL A 467 -21.01 -4.37 7.43
CA VAL A 467 -21.00 -4.07 5.99
C VAL A 467 -21.70 -2.73 5.73
N PRO A 468 -21.15 -1.83 4.88
CA PRO A 468 -21.74 -0.53 4.56
C PRO A 468 -22.86 -0.64 3.51
N PRO A 469 -23.63 0.43 3.26
CA PRO A 469 -24.64 0.48 2.20
C PRO A 469 -24.10 0.15 0.80
N VAL A 470 -25.03 -0.28 -0.07
CA VAL A 470 -24.80 -0.67 -1.47
C VAL A 470 -23.97 0.36 -2.25
N GLN A 471 -24.16 1.67 -2.01
CA GLN A 471 -23.45 2.74 -2.71
C GLN A 471 -21.94 2.72 -2.43
N HIS A 472 -21.52 2.43 -1.19
CA HIS A 472 -20.11 2.30 -0.81
C HIS A 472 -19.46 1.10 -1.49
N LEU A 473 -20.20 0.00 -1.66
CA LEU A 473 -19.76 -1.19 -2.37
C LEU A 473 -19.65 -0.97 -3.89
N ALA A 474 -20.59 -0.24 -4.50
CA ALA A 474 -20.55 0.12 -5.92
C ALA A 474 -19.40 1.10 -6.24
N LEU A 475 -19.15 2.06 -5.34
CA LEU A 475 -18.00 2.97 -5.41
C LEU A 475 -16.68 2.21 -5.25
N ALA A 476 -16.59 1.27 -4.29
CA ALA A 476 -15.43 0.38 -4.15
C ALA A 476 -15.19 -0.43 -5.43
N SER A 477 -16.25 -1.01 -6.00
CA SER A 477 -16.19 -1.80 -7.25
C SER A 477 -15.72 -0.96 -8.43
N THR A 478 -16.06 0.32 -8.49
CA THR A 478 -15.51 1.26 -9.48
C THR A 478 -14.02 1.55 -9.21
N ILE A 479 -13.66 2.03 -8.01
CA ILE A 479 -12.28 2.46 -7.68
C ILE A 479 -11.26 1.32 -7.86
N ALA A 480 -11.65 0.10 -7.48
CA ALA A 480 -10.91 -1.15 -7.65
C ALA A 480 -10.27 -1.34 -9.04
N ILE A 481 -10.98 -0.91 -10.09
CA ILE A 481 -10.58 -1.10 -11.49
C ILE A 481 -10.48 0.21 -12.27
N HIS A 482 -10.90 1.37 -11.74
CA HIS A 482 -10.97 2.59 -12.52
C HIS A 482 -9.56 3.02 -13.01
N PRO A 483 -9.38 3.40 -14.29
CA PRO A 483 -8.06 3.65 -14.87
C PRO A 483 -7.25 4.77 -14.19
N SER A 484 -7.90 5.78 -13.59
CA SER A 484 -7.19 6.85 -12.84
C SER A 484 -6.57 6.39 -11.51
N PHE A 485 -6.93 5.21 -11.01
CA PHE A 485 -6.33 4.56 -9.83
C PHE A 485 -5.44 3.37 -10.20
N THR A 486 -5.37 3.02 -11.49
CA THR A 486 -4.70 1.81 -11.97
C THR A 486 -3.81 2.09 -13.18
N SER A 487 -4.27 1.87 -14.42
CA SER A 487 -3.40 1.92 -15.61
C SER A 487 -2.83 3.30 -15.95
N ARG A 488 -3.45 4.40 -15.52
CA ARG A 488 -3.13 5.78 -15.94
C ARG A 488 -2.49 6.63 -14.85
N THR A 489 -1.93 6.01 -13.81
CA THR A 489 -1.27 6.74 -12.72
C THR A 489 0.00 6.04 -12.28
N GLU A 490 0.95 6.83 -11.78
CA GLU A 490 2.15 6.36 -11.08
C GLU A 490 2.03 6.60 -9.56
N SER A 491 0.87 7.12 -9.11
CA SER A 491 0.62 7.47 -7.71
C SER A 491 0.37 6.22 -6.86
N VAL A 492 1.34 5.88 -6.02
CA VAL A 492 1.27 4.76 -5.06
C VAL A 492 0.00 4.82 -4.20
N ASP A 493 -0.42 6.01 -3.76
CA ASP A 493 -1.62 6.20 -2.93
C ASP A 493 -2.91 5.82 -3.70
N LYS A 494 -2.96 6.07 -5.01
CA LYS A 494 -4.11 5.68 -5.85
C LYS A 494 -4.10 4.19 -6.16
N HIS A 495 -2.95 3.58 -6.41
CA HIS A 495 -2.84 2.12 -6.53
C HIS A 495 -3.25 1.41 -5.23
N ALA A 496 -2.81 1.91 -4.08
CA ALA A 496 -3.16 1.38 -2.77
C ALA A 496 -4.66 1.53 -2.47
N ALA A 497 -5.32 2.60 -2.93
CA ALA A 497 -6.77 2.76 -2.85
C ALA A 497 -7.53 1.70 -3.67
N ALA A 498 -7.12 1.45 -4.92
CA ALA A 498 -7.72 0.41 -5.76
C ALA A 498 -7.49 -1.01 -5.19
N GLU A 499 -6.31 -1.27 -4.65
CA GLU A 499 -5.97 -2.55 -4.03
C GLU A 499 -6.72 -2.77 -2.71
N ALA A 500 -6.85 -1.74 -1.87
CA ALA A 500 -7.67 -1.79 -0.66
C ALA A 500 -9.15 -2.00 -0.98
N ALA A 501 -9.68 -1.38 -2.04
CA ALA A 501 -11.05 -1.59 -2.51
C ALA A 501 -11.28 -3.05 -2.95
N MET A 502 -10.39 -3.62 -3.80
CA MET A 502 -10.48 -5.03 -4.22
C MET A 502 -10.32 -6.01 -3.05
N GLY A 503 -9.37 -5.73 -2.14
CA GLY A 503 -9.17 -6.54 -0.94
C GLY A 503 -10.40 -6.53 -0.03
N TYR A 504 -11.02 -5.36 0.15
CA TYR A 504 -12.24 -5.22 0.96
C TYR A 504 -13.42 -6.02 0.37
N LEU A 505 -13.70 -5.88 -0.93
CA LEU A 505 -14.78 -6.61 -1.60
C LEU A 505 -14.58 -8.14 -1.54
N ARG A 506 -13.34 -8.61 -1.77
CA ARG A 506 -12.99 -10.03 -1.62
C ARG A 506 -13.12 -10.53 -0.18
N ASN A 507 -12.80 -9.69 0.82
CA ASN A 507 -12.97 -10.05 2.23
C ASN A 507 -14.45 -10.12 2.64
N ILE A 508 -15.34 -9.30 2.06
CA ILE A 508 -16.80 -9.46 2.21
C ILE A 508 -17.22 -10.83 1.66
N ALA A 509 -16.99 -11.08 0.36
CA ALA A 509 -17.43 -12.29 -0.32
C ALA A 509 -16.93 -13.60 0.34
N ASN A 510 -15.72 -13.58 0.89
CA ASN A 510 -15.13 -14.75 1.59
C ASN A 510 -15.58 -14.92 3.05
N THR A 511 -16.05 -13.88 3.75
CA THR A 511 -16.34 -13.97 5.21
C THR A 511 -17.81 -13.85 5.59
N THR A 512 -18.70 -13.56 4.64
CA THR A 512 -20.13 -13.26 4.89
C THR A 512 -21.06 -14.09 4.00
N MET A 513 -22.36 -14.12 4.33
CA MET A 513 -23.39 -14.65 3.44
C MET A 513 -23.78 -13.59 2.41
N ILE A 514 -23.42 -13.80 1.14
CA ILE A 514 -23.51 -12.79 0.07
C ILE A 514 -24.93 -12.22 -0.10
N GLU A 515 -25.97 -13.02 0.12
CA GLU A 515 -27.38 -12.60 0.13
C GLU A 515 -27.66 -11.46 1.12
N GLU A 516 -27.03 -11.46 2.30
CA GLU A 516 -27.23 -10.44 3.33
C GLU A 516 -26.38 -9.16 3.11
N THR A 517 -25.48 -9.13 2.12
CA THR A 517 -24.47 -8.05 1.98
C THR A 517 -24.87 -6.86 1.13
N GLY A 518 -25.87 -7.00 0.25
CA GLY A 518 -26.13 -6.02 -0.81
C GLY A 518 -25.05 -5.94 -1.90
N LEU A 519 -24.07 -6.85 -1.92
CA LEU A 519 -23.02 -6.89 -2.95
C LEU A 519 -23.59 -7.25 -4.34
N LYS A 520 -24.66 -8.04 -4.37
CA LYS A 520 -25.46 -8.35 -5.57
C LYS A 520 -26.04 -7.08 -6.18
N GLU A 521 -26.69 -6.26 -5.36
CA GLU A 521 -27.24 -4.95 -5.73
C GLU A 521 -26.15 -3.99 -6.21
N ALA A 522 -24.98 -4.00 -5.55
CA ALA A 522 -23.86 -3.11 -5.83
C ALA A 522 -23.13 -3.39 -7.17
N LEU A 523 -23.33 -4.57 -7.73
CA LEU A 523 -22.76 -4.98 -9.02
C LEU A 523 -23.76 -4.87 -10.19
N ARG A 524 -25.02 -4.51 -9.93
CA ARG A 524 -26.04 -4.36 -10.99
C ARG A 524 -25.72 -3.23 -11.97
N PHE A 525 -25.90 -3.50 -13.24
CA PHE A 525 -25.94 -2.51 -14.31
C PHE A 525 -27.41 -2.14 -14.60
N GLY A 526 -27.74 -0.84 -14.54
CA GLY A 526 -28.85 -0.29 -15.34
C GLY A 526 -30.31 -0.37 -14.86
N VAL A 527 -30.65 -0.29 -13.56
CA VAL A 527 -32.07 -0.21 -13.12
C VAL A 527 -32.41 1.04 -12.26
N ALA A 528 -31.78 2.20 -12.50
CA ALA A 528 -32.11 3.44 -11.75
C ALA A 528 -31.89 4.81 -12.44
N SER A 529 -31.47 4.92 -13.70
CA SER A 529 -31.07 6.23 -14.29
C SER A 529 -32.19 6.95 -15.10
N SER A 530 -33.11 6.22 -15.75
CA SER A 530 -34.09 6.79 -16.72
C SER A 530 -35.05 7.87 -16.16
N LYS A 531 -35.35 7.88 -14.85
CA LYS A 531 -36.32 8.81 -14.24
C LYS A 531 -35.71 10.07 -13.58
N LYS A 532 -34.42 10.06 -13.19
CA LYS A 532 -33.83 11.13 -12.35
C LYS A 532 -33.59 12.48 -13.06
N ALA A 533 -33.58 12.50 -14.39
CA ALA A 533 -33.32 13.73 -15.16
C ALA A 533 -34.48 14.75 -15.14
N ARG A 534 -35.72 14.33 -14.87
CA ARG A 534 -36.92 15.19 -15.06
C ARG A 534 -37.44 15.86 -13.79
N THR A 535 -37.06 15.37 -12.60
CA THR A 535 -37.52 15.89 -11.29
C THR A 535 -36.65 17.02 -10.72
N ARG A 536 -35.34 17.08 -11.02
CA ARG A 536 -34.41 18.12 -10.51
C ARG A 536 -34.73 19.57 -10.93
N ARG A 537 -35.70 19.80 -11.82
CA ARG A 537 -36.25 21.13 -12.16
C ARG A 537 -37.60 21.45 -11.51
N ALA A 538 -38.17 20.51 -10.75
CA ALA A 538 -39.48 20.66 -10.09
C ALA A 538 -39.35 20.94 -8.59
N SER A 539 -38.51 20.20 -7.83
CA SER A 539 -38.42 20.36 -6.37
C SER A 539 -37.89 21.73 -5.92
N THR A 540 -37.03 22.38 -6.73
CA THR A 540 -36.43 23.70 -6.47
C THR A 540 -37.43 24.88 -6.40
N ARG A 541 -38.74 24.59 -6.38
CA ARG A 541 -39.82 25.57 -6.32
C ARG A 541 -40.93 25.24 -5.32
N GLN A 542 -40.84 24.14 -4.56
CA GLN A 542 -41.97 23.63 -3.77
C GLN A 542 -41.60 22.89 -2.48
N GLU A 543 -40.56 23.34 -1.76
CA GLU A 543 -40.26 22.87 -0.40
C GLU A 543 -40.47 23.99 0.63
N SER A 544 -41.74 24.15 1.00
CA SER A 544 -42.22 24.86 2.20
C SER A 544 -43.52 24.17 2.62
N ALA A 545 -43.48 23.42 3.74
CA ALA A 545 -44.49 22.46 4.21
C ALA A 545 -44.74 21.28 3.23
N ASN A 546 -44.27 20.05 3.46
CA ASN A 546 -44.40 19.22 4.67
C ASN A 546 -43.18 18.29 4.85
N GLY A 547 -42.98 17.75 6.04
CA GLY A 547 -41.95 16.72 6.30
C GLY A 547 -42.56 15.35 6.61
N THR A 548 -41.91 14.27 6.13
CA THR A 548 -41.75 12.93 6.73
C THR A 548 -40.98 12.01 5.74
N SER A 549 -39.64 12.04 5.70
CA SER A 549 -38.82 11.04 4.97
C SER A 549 -37.30 11.10 5.25
N ASP A 550 -36.88 11.28 6.51
CA ASP A 550 -35.47 11.57 6.84
C ASP A 550 -34.48 10.39 6.68
N GLU A 551 -34.96 9.19 6.33
CA GLU A 551 -34.14 7.97 6.25
C GLU A 551 -33.51 7.70 4.86
N GLU A 552 -34.04 8.26 3.76
CA GLU A 552 -33.51 7.98 2.40
C GLU A 552 -32.42 8.98 1.94
N ASP A 553 -32.48 10.26 2.35
CA ASP A 553 -31.59 11.31 1.85
C ASP A 553 -30.16 11.27 2.43
N ASN A 554 -29.95 10.64 3.57
CA ASN A 554 -28.64 10.53 4.22
C ASN A 554 -27.66 9.56 3.51
N ALA A 555 -28.07 8.90 2.43
CA ALA A 555 -27.34 7.78 1.84
C ALA A 555 -26.49 8.08 0.58
N GLN A 556 -26.60 9.27 -0.05
CA GLN A 556 -25.94 9.53 -1.34
C GLN A 556 -24.51 10.11 -1.23
N ILE A 557 -23.50 9.29 -1.59
CA ILE A 557 -22.08 9.67 -1.62
C ILE A 557 -21.79 10.62 -2.79
N ARG A 558 -21.23 11.80 -2.50
CA ARG A 558 -20.88 12.85 -3.48
C ARG A 558 -19.50 12.64 -4.10
N SER A 559 -19.30 11.51 -4.77
CA SER A 559 -18.06 11.22 -5.51
C SER A 559 -18.28 11.18 -7.02
N GLN A 560 -17.35 11.76 -7.79
CA GLN A 560 -17.37 11.66 -9.27
C GLN A 560 -17.32 10.20 -9.77
N TYR A 561 -16.75 9.29 -8.96
CA TYR A 561 -16.66 7.86 -9.25
C TYR A 561 -17.90 7.06 -8.77
N ALA A 562 -18.81 7.69 -8.02
CA ALA A 562 -20.14 7.15 -7.73
C ALA A 562 -21.16 7.60 -8.79
N ASP A 563 -21.04 8.84 -9.28
CA ASP A 563 -21.84 9.37 -10.41
C ASP A 563 -21.13 9.09 -11.77
N LYS A 564 -20.58 10.13 -12.41
CA LYS A 564 -20.20 10.19 -13.84
C LYS A 564 -19.08 9.24 -14.30
N GLN A 565 -18.24 8.75 -13.38
CA GLN A 565 -17.14 7.83 -13.68
C GLN A 565 -17.40 6.42 -13.13
N SER A 566 -18.59 6.16 -12.59
CA SER A 566 -19.00 4.84 -12.14
C SER A 566 -19.00 3.82 -13.27
N LEU A 567 -18.67 2.57 -12.95
CA LEU A 567 -18.67 1.46 -13.89
C LEU A 567 -20.05 1.27 -14.57
N ALA A 568 -21.13 1.41 -13.81
CA ALA A 568 -22.49 1.13 -14.25
C ALA A 568 -23.13 2.22 -15.14
N GLU A 569 -22.55 3.43 -15.19
CA GLU A 569 -22.98 4.52 -16.09
C GLU A 569 -22.06 4.64 -17.33
N ASN A 570 -20.85 4.09 -17.29
CA ASN A 570 -19.89 4.14 -18.41
C ASN A 570 -19.93 2.88 -19.30
N ALA A 571 -20.32 1.72 -18.77
CA ALA A 571 -20.53 0.51 -19.56
C ALA A 571 -21.97 0.42 -20.11
N GLU A 572 -22.13 -0.09 -21.34
CA GLU A 572 -23.45 -0.41 -21.92
C GLU A 572 -24.19 -1.45 -21.08
N ASP A 573 -23.52 -2.56 -20.76
CA ASP A 573 -23.98 -3.60 -19.84
C ASP A 573 -22.81 -4.44 -19.31
N PHE A 574 -23.11 -5.47 -18.51
CA PHE A 574 -22.12 -6.41 -17.99
C PHE A 574 -21.33 -7.13 -19.11
N TRP A 575 -21.96 -7.48 -20.24
CA TRP A 575 -21.27 -8.20 -21.32
C TRP A 575 -20.35 -7.31 -22.14
N ALA A 576 -20.60 -5.99 -22.22
CA ALA A 576 -19.62 -5.04 -22.72
C ALA A 576 -18.35 -5.05 -21.86
N VAL A 577 -18.50 -5.08 -20.52
CA VAL A 577 -17.37 -5.21 -19.58
C VAL A 577 -16.63 -6.53 -19.79
N VAL A 578 -17.34 -7.66 -19.90
CA VAL A 578 -16.72 -8.98 -20.14
C VAL A 578 -15.95 -9.02 -21.47
N GLY A 579 -16.53 -8.52 -22.56
CA GLY A 579 -15.88 -8.47 -23.87
C GLY A 579 -14.64 -7.58 -23.89
N TRP A 580 -14.72 -6.39 -23.28
CA TRP A 580 -13.59 -5.48 -23.15
C TRP A 580 -12.46 -6.05 -22.27
N ALA A 581 -12.81 -6.69 -21.16
CA ALA A 581 -11.87 -7.37 -20.29
C ALA A 581 -11.12 -8.49 -21.03
N PHE A 582 -11.82 -9.31 -21.81
CA PHE A 582 -11.17 -10.36 -22.61
C PHE A 582 -10.35 -9.80 -23.79
N ASN A 583 -10.76 -8.70 -24.42
CA ASN A 583 -9.90 -7.95 -25.35
C ASN A 583 -8.61 -7.46 -24.67
N CYS A 584 -8.69 -6.97 -23.42
CA CYS A 584 -7.52 -6.63 -22.62
C CYS A 584 -6.62 -7.84 -22.34
N SER A 585 -7.18 -9.04 -22.16
CA SER A 585 -6.37 -10.26 -21.89
C SER A 585 -5.39 -10.59 -23.03
N VAL A 586 -5.74 -10.26 -24.27
CA VAL A 586 -4.90 -10.49 -25.45
C VAL A 586 -3.96 -9.29 -25.70
N ILE A 587 -4.49 -8.07 -25.76
CA ILE A 587 -3.74 -6.89 -26.22
C ILE A 587 -3.11 -6.10 -25.07
N HIS A 588 -3.86 -5.88 -24.00
CA HIS A 588 -3.51 -4.94 -22.93
C HIS A 588 -3.25 -5.70 -21.62
N LYS A 589 -2.26 -6.61 -21.63
CA LYS A 589 -1.94 -7.52 -20.52
C LYS A 589 -1.77 -6.80 -19.15
N THR A 590 -1.22 -5.59 -19.13
CA THR A 590 -1.10 -4.76 -17.91
C THR A 590 -2.47 -4.33 -17.34
N ARG A 591 -3.44 -4.08 -18.21
CA ARG A 591 -4.82 -3.73 -17.86
C ARG A 591 -5.63 -4.96 -17.47
N TRP A 592 -5.39 -6.09 -18.14
CA TRP A 592 -6.02 -7.37 -17.84
C TRP A 592 -5.89 -7.79 -16.37
N ILE A 593 -4.73 -7.59 -15.72
CA ILE A 593 -4.52 -7.95 -14.31
C ILE A 593 -5.65 -7.41 -13.39
N ARG A 594 -6.10 -6.17 -13.60
CA ARG A 594 -7.18 -5.56 -12.82
C ARG A 594 -8.55 -6.13 -13.20
N TRP A 595 -8.81 -6.32 -14.49
CA TRP A 595 -10.04 -6.94 -14.97
C TRP A 595 -10.20 -8.41 -14.55
N GLN A 596 -9.13 -9.20 -14.60
CA GLN A 596 -9.06 -10.58 -14.09
C GLN A 596 -9.46 -10.65 -12.62
N MET A 597 -8.87 -9.79 -11.78
CA MET A 597 -9.17 -9.78 -10.34
C MET A 597 -10.64 -9.44 -10.04
N TRP A 598 -11.25 -8.56 -10.84
CA TRP A 598 -12.66 -8.16 -10.73
C TRP A 598 -13.61 -9.22 -11.30
N LEU A 599 -13.30 -9.80 -12.47
CA LEU A 599 -14.12 -10.87 -13.06
C LEU A 599 -14.16 -12.12 -12.17
N ASP A 600 -13.03 -12.55 -11.58
CA ASP A 600 -13.04 -13.66 -10.63
C ASP A 600 -13.96 -13.33 -9.42
N LEU A 601 -13.91 -12.11 -8.87
CA LEU A 601 -14.81 -11.66 -7.78
C LEU A 601 -16.29 -11.66 -8.19
N VAL A 602 -16.63 -11.15 -9.37
CA VAL A 602 -18.03 -11.09 -9.82
C VAL A 602 -18.54 -12.50 -10.14
N LEU A 603 -17.70 -13.39 -10.66
CA LEU A 603 -18.03 -14.80 -10.83
C LEU A 603 -18.25 -15.50 -9.49
N ASP A 604 -17.42 -15.25 -8.47
CA ASP A 604 -17.62 -15.77 -7.11
C ASP A 604 -19.00 -15.35 -6.54
N VAL A 605 -19.44 -14.11 -6.83
CA VAL A 605 -20.76 -13.59 -6.43
C VAL A 605 -21.90 -14.20 -7.24
N ILE A 606 -21.75 -14.38 -8.57
CA ILE A 606 -22.76 -15.02 -9.41
C ILE A 606 -22.93 -16.50 -9.05
N GLU A 607 -21.82 -17.22 -8.82
CA GLU A 607 -21.83 -18.63 -8.43
C GLU A 607 -22.53 -18.80 -7.08
N ALA A 608 -22.22 -17.96 -6.08
CA ALA A 608 -22.88 -17.99 -4.77
C ALA A 608 -24.37 -17.58 -4.81
N ASP A 609 -24.74 -16.57 -5.62
CA ASP A 609 -26.16 -16.20 -5.82
C ASP A 609 -26.92 -17.34 -6.52
N LEU A 610 -26.32 -18.00 -7.52
CA LEU A 610 -26.96 -19.12 -8.19
C LEU A 610 -27.05 -20.36 -7.29
N ASP A 611 -26.03 -20.65 -6.47
CA ASP A 611 -26.03 -21.77 -5.52
C ASP A 611 -27.15 -21.65 -4.47
N ALA A 612 -27.53 -20.43 -4.05
CA ALA A 612 -28.60 -20.21 -3.07
C ALA A 612 -29.99 -20.67 -3.57
N TRP A 613 -30.29 -20.46 -4.86
CA TRP A 613 -31.57 -20.86 -5.48
C TRP A 613 -31.51 -22.20 -6.22
N ALA A 614 -30.33 -22.59 -6.70
CA ALA A 614 -30.09 -23.73 -7.58
C ALA A 614 -28.79 -24.49 -7.23
N PRO A 615 -28.72 -25.16 -6.06
CA PRO A 615 -27.55 -25.95 -5.68
C PRO A 615 -27.32 -27.10 -6.65
N GLU A 616 -26.08 -27.27 -7.11
CA GLU A 616 -25.75 -28.10 -8.28
C GLU A 616 -26.18 -29.59 -8.18
N GLN A 617 -26.25 -30.10 -6.95
CA GLN A 617 -26.49 -31.51 -6.61
C GLN A 617 -27.96 -31.85 -6.30
N THR A 618 -28.85 -30.86 -6.20
CA THR A 618 -30.27 -31.07 -5.85
C THR A 618 -31.19 -30.79 -7.03
N LYS A 619 -32.24 -31.61 -7.20
CA LYS A 619 -33.32 -31.31 -8.15
C LYS A 619 -34.06 -30.04 -7.69
N LEU A 620 -34.19 -29.05 -8.56
CA LEU A 620 -34.87 -27.79 -8.25
C LEU A 620 -36.29 -28.02 -7.71
N PRO A 621 -36.73 -27.25 -6.70
CA PRO A 621 -38.14 -27.16 -6.35
C PRO A 621 -38.96 -26.67 -7.56
N LYS A 622 -40.08 -27.33 -7.86
CA LYS A 622 -40.99 -26.92 -8.93
C LYS A 622 -41.59 -25.55 -8.59
N GLY A 623 -41.31 -24.54 -9.42
CA GLY A 623 -41.82 -23.18 -9.26
C GLY A 623 -40.81 -22.15 -8.71
N THR A 624 -39.53 -22.51 -8.56
CA THR A 624 -38.48 -21.54 -8.19
C THR A 624 -38.27 -20.51 -9.31
N ASP A 625 -38.52 -19.24 -9.06
CA ASP A 625 -38.24 -18.17 -10.03
C ASP A 625 -36.80 -17.64 -9.90
N LEU A 626 -36.00 -17.86 -10.94
CA LEU A 626 -34.61 -17.41 -11.03
C LEU A 626 -34.45 -16.00 -11.64
N SER A 627 -35.53 -15.30 -11.99
CA SER A 627 -35.51 -13.94 -12.57
C SER A 627 -34.80 -12.90 -11.68
N SER A 628 -34.78 -13.14 -10.37
CA SER A 628 -34.16 -12.28 -9.35
C SER A 628 -32.64 -12.45 -9.24
N THR A 629 -32.06 -13.46 -9.89
CA THR A 629 -30.60 -13.72 -9.84
C THR A 629 -29.80 -12.70 -10.64
N LEU A 630 -28.57 -12.44 -10.23
CA LEU A 630 -27.68 -11.48 -10.88
C LEU A 630 -27.37 -11.90 -12.33
N LEU A 631 -27.23 -13.20 -12.59
CA LEU A 631 -27.04 -13.74 -13.93
C LEU A 631 -28.29 -13.55 -14.80
N ALA A 632 -29.50 -13.82 -14.30
CA ALA A 632 -30.72 -13.55 -15.04
C ALA A 632 -30.81 -12.06 -15.44
N GLN A 633 -30.50 -11.16 -14.52
CA GLN A 633 -30.51 -9.71 -14.76
C GLN A 633 -29.49 -9.29 -15.84
N TYR A 634 -28.28 -9.85 -15.83
CA TYR A 634 -27.28 -9.64 -16.88
C TYR A 634 -27.67 -10.29 -18.23
N LEU A 635 -28.49 -11.34 -18.24
CA LEU A 635 -29.00 -11.92 -19.48
C LEU A 635 -30.17 -11.11 -20.05
N PHE A 636 -31.05 -10.59 -19.18
CA PHE A 636 -32.14 -9.69 -19.57
C PHE A 636 -31.64 -8.34 -20.11
N SER A 637 -30.49 -7.82 -19.65
CA SER A 637 -29.95 -6.54 -20.16
C SER A 637 -29.60 -6.57 -21.65
N VAL A 638 -29.30 -7.76 -22.21
CA VAL A 638 -29.02 -7.93 -23.65
C VAL A 638 -30.31 -8.03 -24.48
N GLY A 639 -31.45 -8.29 -23.85
CA GLY A 639 -32.73 -8.54 -24.50
C GLY A 639 -32.84 -9.91 -25.19
N ALA A 640 -34.07 -10.36 -25.45
CA ALA A 640 -34.34 -11.67 -26.02
C ALA A 640 -33.91 -11.82 -27.50
N GLY A 641 -33.58 -13.05 -27.91
CA GLY A 641 -33.40 -13.43 -29.32
C GLY A 641 -31.96 -13.78 -29.72
N ARG A 642 -31.81 -14.67 -30.71
CA ARG A 642 -30.55 -15.37 -31.04
C ARG A 642 -29.33 -14.48 -31.30
N GLN A 643 -29.49 -13.25 -31.80
CA GLN A 643 -28.35 -12.33 -31.99
C GLN A 643 -27.80 -11.78 -30.65
N ASN A 644 -28.67 -11.65 -29.65
CA ASN A 644 -28.33 -11.18 -28.31
C ASN A 644 -27.69 -12.32 -27.50
N THR A 645 -28.20 -13.55 -27.62
CA THR A 645 -27.51 -14.78 -27.16
C THR A 645 -26.11 -14.91 -27.79
N ARG A 646 -25.97 -14.58 -29.08
CA ARG A 646 -24.66 -14.47 -29.76
C ARG A 646 -23.81 -13.28 -29.32
N ARG A 647 -24.35 -12.22 -28.69
CA ARG A 647 -23.56 -11.12 -28.10
C ARG A 647 -22.90 -11.58 -26.80
N VAL A 648 -23.64 -12.31 -25.95
CA VAL A 648 -23.10 -12.97 -24.74
C VAL A 648 -21.91 -13.86 -25.08
N MET A 649 -22.06 -14.77 -26.06
CA MET A 649 -20.96 -15.65 -26.45
C MET A 649 -19.79 -14.90 -27.10
N ARG A 650 -20.04 -13.86 -27.92
CA ARG A 650 -18.97 -13.02 -28.48
C ARG A 650 -18.19 -12.26 -27.41
N ALA A 651 -18.83 -11.85 -26.31
CA ALA A 651 -18.13 -11.25 -25.18
C ALA A 651 -17.21 -12.28 -24.50
N ILE A 652 -17.71 -13.50 -24.23
CA ILE A 652 -16.91 -14.57 -23.62
C ILE A 652 -15.74 -14.98 -24.53
N THR A 653 -15.95 -15.12 -25.83
CA THR A 653 -14.90 -15.52 -26.79
C THR A 653 -14.18 -14.34 -27.45
N ALA A 654 -14.22 -13.15 -26.84
CA ALA A 654 -13.50 -11.98 -27.33
C ALA A 654 -11.99 -12.25 -27.38
N ASP A 655 -11.37 -11.85 -28.50
CA ASP A 655 -10.05 -12.32 -28.96
C ASP A 655 -9.06 -11.18 -29.28
N GLY A 656 -9.44 -9.92 -29.04
CA GLY A 656 -8.64 -8.76 -29.44
C GLY A 656 -8.58 -8.50 -30.96
N SER A 657 -9.37 -9.19 -31.78
CA SER A 657 -9.52 -8.83 -33.20
C SER A 657 -10.11 -7.44 -33.37
N ALA A 658 -9.87 -6.80 -34.52
CA ALA A 658 -10.47 -5.50 -34.83
C ALA A 658 -12.02 -5.53 -34.81
N GLN A 659 -12.63 -6.68 -35.09
CA GLN A 659 -14.08 -6.88 -34.94
C GLN A 659 -14.50 -6.95 -33.47
N SER A 660 -13.75 -7.67 -32.63
CA SER A 660 -14.01 -7.75 -31.19
C SER A 660 -13.81 -6.40 -30.49
N LEU A 661 -12.82 -5.61 -30.89
CA LEU A 661 -12.59 -4.24 -30.39
C LEU A 661 -13.68 -3.26 -30.83
N ALA A 662 -14.18 -3.38 -32.07
CA ALA A 662 -15.28 -2.54 -32.55
C ALA A 662 -16.63 -2.87 -31.89
N GLN A 663 -16.82 -4.13 -31.44
CA GLN A 663 -18.01 -4.55 -30.71
C GLN A 663 -17.92 -4.30 -29.20
N PHE A 664 -16.72 -4.38 -28.62
CA PHE A 664 -16.46 -4.16 -27.19
C PHE A 664 -15.28 -3.18 -27.01
N PRO A 665 -15.56 -1.86 -27.07
CA PRO A 665 -14.55 -0.80 -26.94
C PRO A 665 -14.13 -0.55 -25.48
N GLU A 666 -13.24 0.42 -25.26
CA GLU A 666 -12.86 0.87 -23.91
C GLU A 666 -14.09 1.29 -23.08
N ILE A 667 -14.13 0.90 -21.80
CA ILE A 667 -15.23 1.27 -20.90
C ILE A 667 -15.09 2.71 -20.42
N TRP A 668 -13.86 3.18 -20.19
CA TRP A 668 -13.60 4.59 -19.92
C TRP A 668 -12.79 5.21 -21.06
N ASN A 669 -13.16 6.42 -21.47
CA ASN A 669 -12.46 7.19 -22.51
C ASN A 669 -10.93 7.20 -22.27
N ASN A 670 -10.17 6.62 -23.20
CA ASN A 670 -8.70 6.54 -23.18
C ASN A 670 -8.13 5.71 -22.02
N GLU A 671 -8.77 4.60 -21.68
CA GLU A 671 -8.44 3.65 -20.59
C GLU A 671 -7.06 3.01 -20.72
N THR A 672 -6.64 2.71 -21.95
CA THR A 672 -5.37 2.02 -22.28
C THR A 672 -4.15 2.93 -22.39
N ARG A 673 -4.33 4.26 -22.37
CA ARG A 673 -3.21 5.19 -22.47
C ARG A 673 -2.26 5.04 -21.25
N PRO A 674 -0.93 5.08 -21.45
CA PRO A 674 0.02 5.13 -20.35
C PRO A 674 -0.14 6.41 -19.51
N PRO A 675 0.44 6.47 -18.30
CA PRO A 675 0.52 7.71 -17.52
C PRO A 675 1.19 8.86 -18.31
N LYS A 676 0.74 10.10 -18.05
CA LYS A 676 1.35 11.32 -18.64
C LYS A 676 2.80 11.46 -18.11
N LYS A 677 3.82 11.27 -18.96
CA LYS A 677 5.22 11.56 -18.60
C LYS A 677 5.40 13.07 -18.37
N LYS A 678 5.93 13.49 -17.21
CA LYS A 678 6.17 14.91 -16.82
C LYS A 678 7.20 15.69 -17.69
N GLN A 679 7.63 15.16 -18.83
CA GLN A 679 8.81 15.67 -19.54
C GLN A 679 8.50 16.80 -20.54
N ASP A 680 7.34 16.77 -21.21
CA ASP A 680 7.02 17.72 -22.29
C ASP A 680 6.60 19.11 -21.77
N GLU A 681 5.99 19.21 -20.59
CA GLU A 681 5.58 20.50 -19.99
C GLU A 681 6.80 21.35 -19.55
N ARG A 682 7.95 20.73 -19.28
CA ARG A 682 9.17 21.41 -18.82
C ARG A 682 9.85 22.30 -19.87
N LEU A 683 9.38 22.28 -21.13
CA LEU A 683 9.92 23.10 -22.22
C LEU A 683 9.10 24.36 -22.54
N SER A 684 7.84 24.46 -22.11
CA SER A 684 6.98 25.61 -22.44
C SER A 684 7.06 26.77 -21.44
N ASN A 685 7.25 26.49 -20.15
CA ASN A 685 7.09 27.46 -19.06
C ASN A 685 8.40 27.99 -18.43
N LYS A 686 9.47 28.16 -19.22
CA LYS A 686 10.66 28.90 -18.75
C LYS A 686 10.42 30.41 -18.75
N ARG A 687 9.79 30.93 -17.68
CA ARG A 687 9.94 32.34 -17.29
C ARG A 687 11.41 32.65 -17.03
N LYS A 688 11.80 33.90 -17.29
CA LYS A 688 13.17 34.40 -17.09
C LYS A 688 13.30 34.90 -15.66
N LEU A 689 14.24 34.34 -14.89
CA LEU A 689 14.51 34.75 -13.51
C LEU A 689 14.85 36.25 -13.43
N ASP A 690 14.24 36.93 -12.45
CA ASP A 690 14.57 38.29 -12.05
C ASP A 690 14.91 38.31 -10.56
N LEU A 691 16.19 38.53 -10.24
CA LEU A 691 16.74 38.39 -8.89
C LEU A 691 16.54 39.65 -8.04
N ASP A 692 16.26 40.80 -8.66
CA ASP A 692 16.17 42.09 -7.97
C ASP A 692 14.75 42.38 -7.43
N ASN A 693 13.75 41.57 -7.85
CA ASN A 693 12.34 41.69 -7.47
C ASN A 693 11.83 40.55 -6.56
N GLU A 694 12.73 39.80 -5.91
CA GLU A 694 12.44 38.63 -5.03
C GLU A 694 11.66 37.45 -5.69
N GLU A 695 11.51 37.40 -7.03
CA GLU A 695 10.90 36.25 -7.74
C GLU A 695 11.90 35.08 -7.88
N TYR A 696 12.15 34.39 -6.75
CA TYR A 696 13.05 33.23 -6.68
C TYR A 696 12.46 32.00 -7.38
N GLY A 697 12.81 31.79 -8.66
CA GLY A 697 12.27 30.73 -9.52
C GLY A 697 12.11 29.35 -8.88
N ASP A 698 10.92 28.77 -9.06
CA ASP A 698 10.28 27.81 -8.15
C ASP A 698 10.81 26.37 -8.21
N TYR A 699 12.03 26.17 -7.69
CA TYR A 699 12.51 24.83 -7.34
C TYR A 699 11.79 24.27 -6.10
N PHE A 700 10.48 23.98 -6.21
CA PHE A 700 9.77 22.89 -5.51
C PHE A 700 8.30 22.67 -5.95
N ASP A 701 7.78 23.40 -6.95
CA ASP A 701 6.34 23.43 -7.31
C ASP A 701 5.81 22.19 -8.09
N ASP A 702 6.42 21.02 -7.89
CA ASP A 702 6.12 19.77 -8.62
C ASP A 702 5.09 18.86 -7.89
N GLU A 703 4.44 19.36 -6.81
CA GLU A 703 3.49 18.64 -5.93
C GLU A 703 2.09 19.32 -5.72
N SER A 704 1.56 20.11 -6.67
CA SER A 704 0.18 20.65 -6.58
C SER A 704 -0.60 20.63 -7.91
N GLY A 705 -0.71 19.45 -8.54
CA GLY A 705 -1.45 19.24 -9.79
C GLY A 705 -2.98 19.12 -9.61
N GLU A 706 -3.68 20.20 -9.26
CA GLU A 706 -5.16 20.25 -9.28
C GLU A 706 -5.71 20.65 -10.66
N GLU A 707 -6.33 19.71 -11.39
CA GLU A 707 -7.16 20.03 -12.57
C GLU A 707 -8.52 20.63 -12.12
N SER A 708 -8.55 21.94 -11.84
CA SER A 708 -9.80 22.69 -11.60
C SER A 708 -10.40 23.23 -12.92
N PRO A 709 -11.60 22.78 -13.34
CA PRO A 709 -12.22 23.24 -14.58
C PRO A 709 -13.02 24.54 -14.44
N ASP A 710 -13.00 25.35 -15.52
CA ASP A 710 -13.85 26.52 -15.81
C ASP A 710 -13.86 27.73 -14.84
N SER A 711 -12.96 28.70 -15.13
CA SER A 711 -13.11 30.12 -14.76
C SER A 711 -13.12 31.06 -15.98
N LYS A 712 -13.95 30.78 -16.98
CA LYS A 712 -14.10 31.63 -18.19
C LYS A 712 -14.96 32.89 -17.97
N SER A 713 -14.48 33.83 -17.15
CA SER A 713 -15.03 35.19 -17.06
C SER A 713 -14.44 36.13 -18.12
N ARG A 714 -15.27 36.97 -18.74
CA ARG A 714 -14.94 37.81 -19.90
C ARG A 714 -14.14 39.09 -19.56
N SER A 715 -13.04 39.34 -20.26
CA SER A 715 -12.47 40.67 -20.56
C SER A 715 -11.33 40.52 -21.59
N SER A 716 -11.04 41.38 -22.58
CA SER A 716 -11.79 42.47 -23.25
C SER A 716 -11.20 42.67 -24.67
N ARG A 717 -11.88 43.39 -25.57
CA ARG A 717 -11.48 43.56 -26.99
C ARG A 717 -10.29 44.53 -27.20
N SER A 718 -9.27 44.10 -27.96
CA SER A 718 -8.44 44.91 -28.89
C SER A 718 -7.55 43.95 -29.72
N GLY A 719 -7.22 44.15 -31.00
CA GLY A 719 -7.72 45.12 -31.97
C GLY A 719 -6.86 45.19 -33.25
N THR A 720 -7.31 44.56 -34.36
CA THR A 720 -6.74 44.61 -35.75
C THR A 720 -5.29 44.06 -35.92
N THR A 721 -4.70 43.77 -37.09
CA THR A 721 -5.03 43.96 -38.54
C THR A 721 -4.64 42.76 -39.45
N ALA A 722 -5.29 42.65 -40.62
CA ALA A 722 -4.76 42.26 -41.93
C ALA A 722 -3.99 40.93 -42.18
N SER A 723 -4.74 39.95 -42.71
CA SER A 723 -4.47 39.22 -43.98
C SER A 723 -3.11 39.38 -44.70
N LYS A 724 -2.49 38.23 -45.04
CA LYS A 724 -2.22 37.92 -46.46
C LYS A 724 -2.13 36.41 -46.75
N ARG A 725 -2.33 36.06 -48.02
CA ARG A 725 -2.50 34.69 -48.56
C ARG A 725 -1.53 34.50 -49.72
N SER A 726 -0.74 33.44 -49.75
CA SER A 726 -0.03 33.00 -50.96
C SER A 726 0.11 31.47 -51.01
N ARG A 727 0.51 30.92 -52.16
CA ARG A 727 0.52 29.49 -52.51
C ARG A 727 1.64 29.22 -53.51
N ARG A 728 2.14 27.97 -53.52
CA ARG A 728 2.93 27.33 -54.61
C ARG A 728 4.35 27.89 -54.87
N SER A 729 5.26 27.18 -55.57
CA SER A 729 5.60 25.74 -55.62
C SER A 729 6.76 25.50 -56.61
N GLY A 730 7.67 24.55 -56.33
CA GLY A 730 8.81 24.15 -57.19
C GLY A 730 10.15 24.61 -56.58
N ALA A 731 11.20 23.80 -56.42
CA ALA A 731 11.84 22.80 -57.31
C ALA A 731 12.63 23.46 -58.47
N SER A 732 13.90 23.12 -58.76
CA SER A 732 14.90 22.22 -58.10
C SER A 732 16.32 22.57 -58.67
N SER A 733 17.46 21.91 -58.42
CA SER A 733 17.84 20.62 -57.79
C SER A 733 19.35 20.57 -57.47
N ARG A 734 19.80 19.63 -56.61
CA ARG A 734 21.21 19.12 -56.49
C ARG A 734 22.23 20.10 -55.85
N ASP A 735 23.33 19.65 -55.23
CA ASP A 735 24.02 18.34 -55.31
C ASP A 735 24.33 17.65 -53.95
N ASN A 736 24.87 16.43 -54.03
CA ASN A 736 25.25 15.55 -52.92
C ASN A 736 26.48 16.03 -52.11
N VAL A 737 26.46 15.78 -50.80
CA VAL A 737 27.41 14.86 -50.12
C VAL A 737 26.61 14.10 -49.05
N GLY A 738 26.90 12.82 -48.82
CA GLY A 738 26.23 12.01 -47.79
C GLY A 738 27.20 11.28 -46.87
N HIS A 739 26.76 11.05 -45.64
CA HIS A 739 27.23 9.95 -44.80
C HIS A 739 26.01 9.32 -44.12
N GLU A 740 25.69 8.09 -44.50
CA GLU A 740 24.93 7.19 -43.63
C GLU A 740 25.95 6.44 -42.77
N ASP A 741 26.11 6.86 -41.51
CA ASP A 741 26.55 5.93 -40.47
C ASP A 741 25.31 5.50 -39.70
N ARG A 742 25.06 4.18 -39.71
CA ARG A 742 24.10 3.57 -38.80
C ARG A 742 24.88 3.19 -37.55
N ASP A 743 24.34 3.55 -36.40
CA ASP A 743 24.39 2.62 -35.28
C ASP A 743 23.02 2.56 -34.60
N SER A 744 22.67 1.38 -34.13
CA SER A 744 21.32 1.05 -33.68
C SER A 744 21.36 0.40 -32.31
N ASP A 745 20.66 0.98 -31.34
CA ASP A 745 19.97 0.18 -30.34
C ASP A 745 18.84 0.95 -29.65
N GLU A 746 17.62 0.71 -30.12
CA GLU A 746 16.53 0.15 -29.31
C GLU A 746 15.39 -0.20 -30.28
N THR A 747 15.37 -1.44 -30.76
CA THR A 747 14.22 -1.91 -31.56
C THR A 747 12.99 -2.02 -30.67
N PRO A 748 11.76 -1.72 -31.16
CA PRO A 748 10.55 -2.03 -30.43
C PRO A 748 10.49 -3.56 -30.29
N GLU A 749 10.70 -4.06 -29.06
CA GLU A 749 10.87 -5.48 -28.77
C GLU A 749 9.76 -6.28 -29.44
N ALA A 750 10.15 -7.17 -30.36
CA ALA A 750 9.26 -7.58 -31.42
C ALA A 750 8.03 -8.29 -30.87
N ALA A 751 6.88 -8.07 -31.52
CA ALA A 751 5.67 -8.86 -31.30
C ALA A 751 5.92 -10.31 -31.75
N VAL A 752 6.55 -11.11 -30.86
CA VAL A 752 6.63 -12.56 -30.96
C VAL A 752 5.20 -13.06 -31.13
N ALA A 753 4.88 -13.56 -32.33
CA ALA A 753 3.55 -14.04 -32.64
C ALA A 753 3.22 -15.19 -31.67
N SER A 754 2.33 -14.93 -30.70
CA SER A 754 2.17 -15.76 -29.52
C SER A 754 1.69 -17.17 -29.88
N THR A 755 2.63 -18.10 -29.95
CA THR A 755 2.38 -19.46 -30.44
C THR A 755 1.68 -20.32 -29.40
N GLY A 756 0.36 -20.26 -29.38
CA GLY A 756 -0.52 -21.11 -28.57
C GLY A 756 -1.45 -20.31 -27.67
N ILE A 757 -1.60 -20.76 -26.42
CA ILE A 757 -2.61 -20.29 -25.45
C ILE A 757 -2.54 -18.78 -25.17
N ASP A 758 -1.35 -18.17 -25.25
CA ASP A 758 -1.16 -16.73 -25.09
C ASP A 758 -1.88 -15.87 -26.12
N SER A 759 -2.16 -16.40 -27.32
CA SER A 759 -2.97 -15.70 -28.33
C SER A 759 -4.45 -15.53 -27.93
N PHE A 760 -4.90 -16.20 -26.87
CA PHE A 760 -6.24 -16.07 -26.28
C PHE A 760 -6.21 -15.45 -24.86
N GLY A 761 -5.08 -14.86 -24.47
CA GLY A 761 -4.91 -14.18 -23.18
C GLY A 761 -4.44 -15.07 -22.03
N GLY A 762 -3.85 -16.23 -22.33
CA GLY A 762 -3.24 -17.09 -21.31
C GLY A 762 -4.23 -18.02 -20.59
N THR A 763 -3.70 -18.82 -19.67
CA THR A 763 -4.45 -19.84 -18.93
C THR A 763 -5.51 -19.26 -17.98
N ASP A 764 -5.22 -18.13 -17.32
CA ASP A 764 -6.17 -17.40 -16.47
C ASP A 764 -7.41 -16.95 -17.25
N SER A 765 -7.20 -16.38 -18.44
CA SER A 765 -8.29 -15.93 -19.32
C SER A 765 -9.14 -17.11 -19.80
N ILE A 766 -8.54 -18.29 -20.03
CA ILE A 766 -9.29 -19.52 -20.35
C ILE A 766 -10.08 -20.04 -19.13
N ARG A 767 -9.53 -20.03 -17.91
CA ARG A 767 -10.27 -20.41 -16.69
C ARG A 767 -11.54 -19.57 -16.52
N ILE A 768 -11.44 -18.25 -16.67
CA ILE A 768 -12.58 -17.34 -16.50
C ILE A 768 -13.64 -17.59 -17.58
N ARG A 769 -13.24 -17.86 -18.84
CA ARG A 769 -14.19 -18.30 -19.89
C ARG A 769 -14.88 -19.63 -19.54
N GLN A 770 -14.14 -20.62 -19.03
CA GLN A 770 -14.72 -21.90 -18.58
C GLN A 770 -15.75 -21.71 -17.45
N ARG A 771 -15.50 -20.83 -16.48
CA ARG A 771 -16.49 -20.46 -15.43
C ARG A 771 -17.77 -19.89 -16.04
N PHE A 772 -17.68 -18.95 -16.99
CA PHE A 772 -18.84 -18.42 -17.70
C PHE A 772 -19.63 -19.49 -18.45
N LEU A 773 -18.97 -20.40 -19.19
CA LEU A 773 -19.64 -21.50 -19.89
C LEU A 773 -20.35 -22.45 -18.91
N SER A 774 -19.73 -22.72 -17.76
CA SER A 774 -20.32 -23.54 -16.68
C SER A 774 -21.58 -22.88 -16.11
N LEU A 775 -21.50 -21.61 -15.72
CA LEU A 775 -22.63 -20.81 -15.22
C LEU A 775 -23.80 -20.75 -16.21
N LEU A 776 -23.54 -20.46 -17.48
CA LEU A 776 -24.58 -20.44 -18.50
C LEU A 776 -25.24 -21.82 -18.69
N THR A 777 -24.46 -22.90 -18.59
CA THR A 777 -24.99 -24.27 -18.67
C THR A 777 -25.84 -24.61 -17.44
N ARG A 778 -25.36 -24.29 -16.23
CA ARG A 778 -26.10 -24.45 -14.97
C ARG A 778 -27.42 -23.67 -14.98
N PHE A 779 -27.39 -22.42 -15.42
CA PHE A 779 -28.58 -21.55 -15.51
C PHE A 779 -29.58 -22.08 -16.55
N SER A 780 -29.12 -22.44 -17.75
CA SER A 780 -29.99 -22.98 -18.82
C SER A 780 -30.61 -24.34 -18.45
N ARG A 781 -29.94 -25.15 -17.61
CA ARG A 781 -30.50 -26.38 -17.03
C ARG A 781 -31.59 -26.10 -15.99
N ALA A 782 -31.52 -24.97 -15.29
CA ALA A 782 -32.42 -24.62 -14.19
C ALA A 782 -33.63 -23.78 -14.63
N ALA A 783 -33.44 -22.82 -15.54
CA ALA A 783 -34.47 -21.93 -16.08
C ALA A 783 -34.32 -21.73 -17.60
N PRO A 784 -34.53 -22.77 -18.44
CA PRO A 784 -34.38 -22.68 -19.90
C PRO A 784 -35.29 -21.60 -20.53
N ALA A 785 -36.47 -21.37 -19.92
CA ALA A 785 -37.42 -20.35 -20.38
C ALA A 785 -36.96 -18.89 -20.18
N LEU A 786 -35.90 -18.64 -19.39
CA LEU A 786 -35.36 -17.29 -19.15
C LEU A 786 -34.16 -16.94 -20.05
N PHE A 787 -33.62 -17.90 -20.82
CA PHE A 787 -32.46 -17.67 -21.69
C PHE A 787 -32.53 -18.50 -22.97
N VAL A 788 -32.08 -19.76 -22.93
CA VAL A 788 -32.18 -20.79 -23.98
C VAL A 788 -32.22 -22.17 -23.31
N ASP A 789 -32.63 -23.21 -24.03
CA ASP A 789 -32.41 -24.59 -23.57
C ASP A 789 -30.94 -25.04 -23.72
N THR A 790 -30.59 -26.17 -23.10
CA THR A 790 -29.21 -26.67 -23.07
C THR A 790 -28.72 -27.19 -24.43
N GLU A 791 -29.60 -27.65 -25.33
CA GLU A 791 -29.22 -28.10 -26.68
C GLU A 791 -28.97 -26.90 -27.61
N GLU A 792 -29.80 -25.85 -27.55
CA GLU A 792 -29.51 -24.57 -28.23
C GLU A 792 -28.23 -23.92 -27.65
N LEU A 793 -28.02 -23.96 -26.33
CA LEU A 793 -26.79 -23.43 -25.72
C LEU A 793 -25.54 -24.16 -26.24
N PHE A 794 -25.54 -25.49 -26.30
CA PHE A 794 -24.38 -26.23 -26.81
C PHE A 794 -24.20 -26.07 -28.32
N ALA A 795 -25.28 -25.86 -29.09
CA ALA A 795 -25.19 -25.48 -30.51
C ALA A 795 -24.57 -24.09 -30.67
N LEU A 796 -24.89 -23.15 -29.77
CA LEU A 796 -24.28 -21.82 -29.72
C LEU A 796 -22.81 -21.88 -29.29
N PHE A 797 -22.46 -22.65 -28.26
CA PHE A 797 -21.07 -22.90 -27.86
C PHE A 797 -20.26 -23.49 -29.03
N THR A 798 -20.87 -24.43 -29.77
CA THR A 798 -20.28 -25.04 -30.97
C THR A 798 -20.01 -24.02 -32.08
N GLU A 799 -20.86 -23.01 -32.25
CA GLU A 799 -20.66 -21.93 -33.23
C GLU A 799 -19.37 -21.13 -32.98
N PHE A 800 -19.01 -20.87 -31.72
CA PHE A 800 -17.85 -20.05 -31.34
C PHE A 800 -16.59 -20.83 -30.96
N ILE A 801 -16.72 -22.06 -30.42
CA ILE A 801 -15.57 -22.86 -29.98
C ILE A 801 -14.99 -23.69 -31.12
N ARG A 802 -15.82 -24.23 -32.04
CA ARG A 802 -15.34 -25.03 -33.18
C ARG A 802 -14.33 -24.28 -34.08
N PRO A 803 -14.47 -22.97 -34.39
CA PRO A 803 -13.51 -22.25 -35.23
C PRO A 803 -12.12 -22.02 -34.61
N LEU A 804 -11.98 -22.16 -33.28
CA LEU A 804 -10.75 -21.79 -32.57
C LEU A 804 -9.51 -22.61 -33.01
N PRO A 805 -8.28 -22.06 -32.89
CA PRO A 805 -7.03 -22.81 -33.07
C PRO A 805 -6.97 -24.07 -32.20
N LEU A 806 -6.26 -25.10 -32.65
CA LEU A 806 -6.32 -26.45 -32.09
C LEU A 806 -5.86 -26.50 -30.61
N THR A 807 -4.73 -25.86 -30.30
CA THR A 807 -4.22 -25.60 -28.94
C THR A 807 -5.25 -24.98 -27.98
N ILE A 808 -6.11 -24.08 -28.46
CA ILE A 808 -7.15 -23.40 -27.65
C ILE A 808 -8.41 -24.28 -27.56
N PHE A 809 -8.85 -24.85 -28.68
CA PHE A 809 -9.97 -25.80 -28.75
C PHE A 809 -9.78 -26.97 -27.77
N GLN A 810 -8.56 -27.49 -27.65
CA GLN A 810 -8.20 -28.53 -26.68
C GLN A 810 -8.49 -28.11 -25.24
N GLN A 811 -8.35 -26.83 -24.86
CA GLN A 811 -8.63 -26.38 -23.49
C GLN A 811 -10.12 -26.40 -23.14
N PHE A 812 -11.02 -26.35 -24.12
CA PHE A 812 -12.46 -26.46 -23.90
C PHE A 812 -12.95 -27.90 -23.99
N VAL A 813 -12.35 -28.74 -24.84
CA VAL A 813 -12.75 -30.16 -25.01
C VAL A 813 -12.07 -31.11 -24.03
N LEU A 814 -10.79 -30.88 -23.73
CA LEU A 814 -9.94 -31.71 -22.85
C LEU A 814 -9.23 -30.83 -21.80
N PRO A 815 -10.00 -30.14 -20.92
CA PRO A 815 -9.43 -29.32 -19.87
C PRO A 815 -8.69 -30.17 -18.82
N MET A 816 -7.63 -29.61 -18.22
CA MET A 816 -6.90 -30.26 -17.11
C MET A 816 -7.74 -30.43 -15.83
N LYS A 817 -8.75 -29.57 -15.64
CA LYS A 817 -9.77 -29.68 -14.60
C LYS A 817 -11.15 -29.56 -15.27
N PRO A 818 -12.07 -30.54 -15.12
CA PRO A 818 -13.43 -30.39 -15.64
C PRO A 818 -14.13 -29.14 -15.11
N TYR A 819 -14.84 -28.44 -16.00
CA TYR A 819 -15.67 -27.27 -15.68
C TYR A 819 -17.17 -27.52 -15.95
N LEU A 820 -17.51 -28.69 -16.49
CA LEU A 820 -18.86 -29.24 -16.64
C LEU A 820 -18.88 -30.64 -16.03
N ASN A 821 -20.04 -31.07 -15.52
CA ASN A 821 -20.29 -32.45 -15.13
C ASN A 821 -20.20 -33.39 -16.34
N SER A 822 -19.79 -34.65 -16.14
CA SER A 822 -19.43 -35.59 -17.22
C SER A 822 -20.48 -35.65 -18.34
N ASP A 823 -21.76 -35.85 -18.00
CA ASP A 823 -22.88 -35.97 -18.93
C ASP A 823 -23.11 -34.70 -19.78
N LEU A 824 -22.92 -33.52 -19.15
CA LEU A 824 -23.04 -32.22 -19.82
C LEU A 824 -21.83 -31.96 -20.72
N HIS A 825 -20.63 -32.38 -20.30
CA HIS A 825 -19.41 -32.29 -21.10
C HIS A 825 -19.46 -33.24 -22.30
N ALA A 826 -19.97 -34.45 -22.11
CA ALA A 826 -20.24 -35.41 -23.19
C ALA A 826 -21.27 -34.86 -24.18
N SER A 827 -22.38 -34.29 -23.71
CA SER A 827 -23.40 -33.66 -24.55
C SER A 827 -22.86 -32.45 -25.34
N PHE A 828 -21.98 -31.64 -24.74
CA PHE A 828 -21.30 -30.55 -25.43
C PHE A 828 -20.31 -31.05 -26.51
N ASN A 829 -19.51 -32.07 -26.20
CA ASN A 829 -18.61 -32.72 -27.15
C ASN A 829 -19.37 -33.39 -28.30
N GLU A 830 -20.52 -34.00 -28.03
CA GLU A 830 -21.42 -34.60 -29.02
C GLU A 830 -21.95 -33.54 -30.00
N MET A 831 -22.34 -32.36 -29.51
CA MET A 831 -22.71 -31.22 -30.35
C MET A 831 -21.53 -30.70 -31.21
N LEU A 832 -20.31 -30.65 -30.66
CA LEU A 832 -19.09 -30.32 -31.42
C LEU A 832 -18.76 -31.37 -32.49
N PHE A 833 -19.10 -32.64 -32.26
CA PHE A 833 -18.94 -33.75 -33.22
C PHE A 833 -19.86 -33.61 -34.43
N ARG A 834 -21.15 -33.31 -34.23
CA ARG A 834 -22.19 -33.26 -35.29
C ARG A 834 -21.71 -32.57 -36.60
N PRO A 835 -21.19 -31.33 -36.58
CA PRO A 835 -20.75 -30.64 -37.80
C PRO A 835 -19.35 -31.04 -38.32
N LEU A 836 -18.63 -31.94 -37.63
CA LEU A 836 -17.37 -32.52 -38.09
C LEU A 836 -17.58 -33.86 -38.81
N ILE A 837 -18.44 -34.74 -38.28
CA ILE A 837 -18.67 -36.10 -38.81
C ILE A 837 -19.96 -36.26 -39.63
N GLY A 838 -20.86 -35.29 -39.60
CA GLY A 838 -22.05 -35.21 -40.48
C GLY A 838 -23.36 -35.70 -39.86
N ALA A 839 -23.30 -36.58 -38.86
CA ALA A 839 -24.43 -36.97 -38.02
C ALA A 839 -23.95 -37.56 -36.69
N SER A 840 -24.68 -37.28 -35.61
CA SER A 840 -24.73 -38.07 -34.37
C SER A 840 -26.11 -37.86 -33.72
N SER A 841 -26.56 -38.80 -32.89
CA SER A 841 -27.95 -38.85 -32.38
C SER A 841 -28.09 -39.28 -30.92
N CYS A 842 -26.99 -39.34 -30.16
CA CYS A 842 -27.05 -39.61 -28.72
C CYS A 842 -27.62 -38.40 -27.96
N LYS A 843 -28.19 -38.62 -26.77
CA LYS A 843 -28.57 -37.55 -25.83
C LYS A 843 -28.36 -37.99 -24.39
N GLY A 844 -27.56 -37.24 -23.63
CA GLY A 844 -27.24 -37.54 -22.23
C GLY A 844 -26.01 -38.43 -22.07
N ILE A 845 -26.05 -39.34 -21.09
CA ILE A 845 -24.96 -40.28 -20.82
C ILE A 845 -24.85 -41.27 -21.99
N ILE A 846 -23.67 -41.34 -22.60
CA ILE A 846 -23.38 -42.21 -23.73
C ILE A 846 -23.00 -43.60 -23.18
N SER A 847 -23.53 -44.68 -23.75
CA SER A 847 -23.08 -46.05 -23.46
C SER A 847 -21.84 -46.46 -24.28
N GLN A 848 -21.07 -47.46 -23.84
CA GLN A 848 -19.95 -47.98 -24.65
C GLN A 848 -20.39 -48.38 -26.07
N GLN A 849 -21.54 -49.02 -26.22
CA GLN A 849 -22.05 -49.50 -27.51
C GLN A 849 -22.37 -48.33 -28.46
N GLU A 850 -22.99 -47.26 -27.95
CA GLU A 850 -23.19 -46.03 -28.72
C GLU A 850 -21.87 -45.33 -29.05
N PHE A 851 -20.89 -45.35 -28.14
CA PHE A 851 -19.57 -44.80 -28.40
C PHE A 851 -18.86 -45.52 -29.54
N GLU A 852 -18.84 -46.86 -29.52
CA GLU A 852 -18.29 -47.70 -30.58
C GLU A 852 -19.00 -47.50 -31.93
N ALA A 853 -20.34 -47.43 -31.92
CA ALA A 853 -21.18 -47.33 -33.12
C ALA A 853 -21.23 -45.92 -33.75
N SER A 854 -21.12 -44.86 -32.94
CA SER A 854 -21.32 -43.48 -33.41
C SER A 854 -20.04 -42.63 -33.48
N PHE A 855 -19.03 -42.89 -32.64
CA PHE A 855 -17.89 -41.97 -32.48
C PHE A 855 -16.50 -42.62 -32.64
N ALA A 856 -16.23 -43.76 -32.00
CA ALA A 856 -14.88 -44.31 -31.84
C ALA A 856 -14.13 -44.48 -33.18
N HIS A 857 -14.81 -45.12 -34.14
CA HIS A 857 -14.25 -45.46 -35.45
C HIS A 857 -14.29 -44.31 -36.49
N ARG A 858 -14.85 -43.13 -36.15
CA ARG A 858 -15.10 -42.05 -37.13
C ARG A 858 -13.85 -41.20 -37.40
N ALA A 859 -13.76 -40.74 -38.65
CA ALA A 859 -12.87 -39.67 -39.08
C ALA A 859 -13.71 -38.43 -39.47
N ALA A 860 -13.07 -37.26 -39.59
CA ALA A 860 -13.79 -36.05 -40.02
C ALA A 860 -14.37 -36.24 -41.43
N SER A 861 -15.43 -35.50 -41.77
CA SER A 861 -16.06 -35.51 -43.10
C SER A 861 -15.06 -35.12 -44.21
N ASN A 862 -14.19 -34.14 -43.94
CA ASN A 862 -13.18 -33.62 -44.86
C ASN A 862 -11.78 -34.28 -44.66
N THR A 863 -10.81 -33.89 -45.48
CA THR A 863 -9.39 -34.32 -45.40
C THR A 863 -8.51 -33.39 -44.56
N SER A 864 -9.10 -32.45 -43.82
CA SER A 864 -8.38 -31.45 -43.03
C SER A 864 -7.67 -32.11 -41.85
N VAL A 865 -6.36 -31.85 -41.72
CA VAL A 865 -5.56 -32.38 -40.61
C VAL A 865 -6.09 -31.86 -39.27
N VAL A 866 -6.38 -30.56 -39.21
CA VAL A 866 -6.88 -29.90 -38.00
C VAL A 866 -8.25 -30.45 -37.59
N ASP A 867 -9.17 -30.69 -38.53
CA ASP A 867 -10.50 -31.23 -38.19
C ASP A 867 -10.43 -32.71 -37.77
N ASN A 868 -9.56 -33.52 -38.38
CA ASN A 868 -9.32 -34.90 -37.93
C ASN A 868 -8.65 -34.93 -36.54
N ALA A 869 -7.77 -33.97 -36.23
CA ALA A 869 -7.22 -33.80 -34.88
C ALA A 869 -8.30 -33.40 -33.85
N LYS A 870 -9.22 -32.48 -34.21
CA LYS A 870 -10.39 -32.12 -33.38
C LYS A 870 -11.30 -33.33 -33.13
N VAL A 871 -11.57 -34.15 -34.15
CA VAL A 871 -12.30 -35.41 -34.00
C VAL A 871 -11.58 -36.35 -33.02
N SER A 872 -10.26 -36.52 -33.11
CA SER A 872 -9.51 -37.39 -32.17
C SER A 872 -9.57 -36.87 -30.72
N LEU A 873 -9.42 -35.56 -30.50
CA LEU A 873 -9.54 -34.96 -29.18
C LEU A 873 -10.96 -35.14 -28.59
N LEU A 874 -12.00 -35.01 -29.41
CA LEU A 874 -13.38 -35.27 -28.99
C LEU A 874 -13.61 -36.76 -28.68
N THR A 875 -13.07 -37.69 -29.48
CA THR A 875 -13.11 -39.15 -29.21
C THR A 875 -12.43 -39.47 -27.88
N GLU A 876 -11.24 -38.89 -27.63
CA GLU A 876 -10.49 -39.06 -26.38
C GLU A 876 -11.24 -38.47 -25.17
N SER A 877 -11.93 -37.34 -25.34
CA SER A 877 -12.72 -36.72 -24.27
C SER A 877 -13.94 -37.57 -23.90
N LEU A 878 -14.67 -38.09 -24.89
CA LEU A 878 -15.79 -39.01 -24.63
C LEU A 878 -15.34 -40.33 -24.00
N LEU A 879 -14.19 -40.90 -24.42
CA LEU A 879 -13.65 -42.10 -23.80
C LEU A 879 -13.28 -41.90 -22.31
N ARG A 880 -12.77 -40.72 -21.95
CA ARG A 880 -12.54 -40.35 -20.54
C ARG A 880 -13.85 -40.14 -19.79
N ALA A 881 -14.88 -39.56 -20.42
CA ALA A 881 -16.19 -39.36 -19.83
C ALA A 881 -16.86 -40.70 -19.46
N LEU A 882 -16.82 -41.69 -20.37
CA LEU A 882 -17.31 -43.07 -20.13
C LEU A 882 -16.66 -43.73 -18.91
N TRP A 883 -15.34 -43.58 -18.77
CA TRP A 883 -14.60 -44.09 -17.61
C TRP A 883 -15.00 -43.37 -16.31
N GLN A 884 -15.19 -42.05 -16.37
CA GLN A 884 -15.59 -41.26 -15.21
C GLN A 884 -17.06 -41.45 -14.79
N SER A 885 -17.91 -41.95 -15.69
CA SER A 885 -19.32 -42.26 -15.41
C SER A 885 -19.59 -43.76 -15.17
N ASP A 886 -18.54 -44.59 -15.05
CA ASP A 886 -18.63 -46.05 -14.86
C ASP A 886 -19.51 -46.76 -15.93
N CYS A 887 -19.43 -46.27 -17.17
CA CYS A 887 -20.27 -46.70 -18.31
C CYS A 887 -19.51 -47.56 -19.34
N LEU A 888 -18.51 -48.33 -18.86
CA LEU A 888 -17.72 -49.26 -19.67
C LEU A 888 -18.23 -50.70 -19.49
N ASP A 889 -18.45 -51.39 -20.60
CA ASP A 889 -18.77 -52.81 -20.62
C ASP A 889 -17.49 -53.65 -20.46
N ASN A 890 -17.61 -54.90 -19.99
CA ASN A 890 -16.48 -55.85 -19.90
C ASN A 890 -15.79 -56.15 -21.26
N ASN A 891 -16.31 -55.66 -22.39
CA ASN A 891 -15.78 -55.86 -23.74
C ASN A 891 -14.71 -54.81 -24.12
N LEU A 892 -13.66 -54.69 -23.30
CA LEU A 892 -12.59 -53.70 -23.52
C LEU A 892 -11.72 -54.01 -24.76
N SER A 893 -11.64 -55.26 -25.18
CA SER A 893 -10.95 -55.69 -26.42
C SER A 893 -11.70 -55.28 -27.69
N GLY A 894 -13.03 -55.33 -27.68
CA GLY A 894 -13.89 -54.75 -28.72
C GLY A 894 -13.66 -53.25 -28.85
N LEU A 895 -13.79 -52.52 -27.72
CA LEU A 895 -13.57 -51.08 -27.64
C LEU A 895 -12.20 -50.65 -28.19
N LYS A 896 -11.13 -51.34 -27.77
CA LYS A 896 -9.77 -51.09 -28.26
C LYS A 896 -9.67 -51.26 -29.77
N THR A 897 -10.26 -52.33 -30.31
CA THR A 897 -10.30 -52.59 -31.76
C THR A 897 -11.02 -51.47 -32.53
N GLN A 898 -12.10 -50.88 -32.00
CA GLN A 898 -12.81 -49.78 -32.67
C GLN A 898 -12.05 -48.45 -32.59
N VAL A 899 -11.39 -48.16 -31.47
CA VAL A 899 -10.56 -46.95 -31.30
C VAL A 899 -9.33 -47.02 -32.21
N GLU A 900 -8.68 -48.17 -32.32
CA GLU A 900 -7.55 -48.38 -33.25
C GLU A 900 -7.98 -48.21 -34.72
N LYS A 901 -9.13 -48.77 -35.13
CA LYS A 901 -9.73 -48.51 -36.46
C LYS A 901 -9.99 -47.02 -36.69
N GLY A 902 -10.48 -46.30 -35.69
CA GLY A 902 -10.71 -44.85 -35.76
C GLY A 902 -9.41 -44.04 -35.97
N VAL A 903 -8.34 -44.40 -35.25
CA VAL A 903 -7.00 -43.81 -35.45
C VAL A 903 -6.48 -44.08 -36.86
N GLN A 904 -6.60 -45.32 -37.35
CA GLN A 904 -6.21 -45.68 -38.72
C GLN A 904 -7.02 -44.90 -39.76
N ALA A 905 -8.35 -44.82 -39.62
CA ALA A 905 -9.22 -44.07 -40.54
C ALA A 905 -8.88 -42.58 -40.59
N ARG A 906 -8.61 -41.95 -39.43
CA ARG A 906 -8.16 -40.54 -39.35
C ARG A 906 -6.82 -40.33 -40.06
N ASN A 907 -5.85 -41.21 -39.83
CA ASN A 907 -4.52 -41.13 -40.46
C ASN A 907 -4.54 -41.41 -41.97
N GLN A 908 -5.34 -42.37 -42.45
CA GLN A 908 -5.54 -42.61 -43.88
C GLN A 908 -6.20 -41.41 -44.57
N LYS A 909 -7.18 -40.76 -43.92
CA LYS A 909 -7.94 -39.66 -44.52
C LYS A 909 -7.13 -38.36 -44.69
N ILE A 910 -6.11 -38.13 -43.86
CA ILE A 910 -5.16 -37.02 -44.05
C ILE A 910 -4.06 -37.31 -45.08
N ALA A 911 -3.79 -38.59 -45.40
CA ALA A 911 -2.75 -38.96 -46.35
C ALA A 911 -3.09 -38.56 -47.80
N GLY A 912 -4.37 -38.38 -48.11
CA GLY A 912 -4.84 -37.94 -49.44
C GLY A 912 -4.65 -36.45 -49.76
N ASP A 913 -4.40 -35.58 -48.77
CA ASP A 913 -4.22 -34.13 -49.02
C ASP A 913 -2.77 -33.81 -49.40
N GLY A 914 -2.36 -34.23 -50.60
CA GLY A 914 -1.00 -34.05 -51.14
C GLY A 914 -0.59 -32.60 -51.47
N ARG A 915 -1.40 -31.59 -51.09
CA ARG A 915 -1.13 -30.18 -51.41
C ARG A 915 -0.18 -29.56 -50.38
N LYS A 916 1.04 -29.22 -50.80
CA LYS A 916 1.99 -28.44 -49.97
C LYS A 916 1.39 -27.07 -49.62
N LYS A 917 0.94 -26.91 -48.38
CA LYS A 917 0.49 -25.63 -47.81
C LYS A 917 1.70 -24.82 -47.33
N ALA A 918 1.58 -23.49 -47.32
CA ALA A 918 2.63 -22.57 -46.87
C ALA A 918 2.15 -21.65 -45.72
N GLY A 919 3.10 -21.04 -45.01
CA GLY A 919 2.81 -20.11 -43.91
C GLY A 919 2.03 -20.73 -42.76
N LYS A 920 1.14 -19.96 -42.13
CA LYS A 920 0.35 -20.39 -40.94
C LYS A 920 -0.39 -21.72 -41.12
N LYS A 921 -0.82 -22.06 -42.35
CA LYS A 921 -1.51 -23.33 -42.66
C LYS A 921 -0.57 -24.55 -42.59
N ALA A 922 0.73 -24.38 -42.85
CA ALA A 922 1.71 -25.46 -42.69
C ALA A 922 1.96 -25.76 -41.20
N GLY A 923 2.10 -24.72 -40.37
CA GLY A 923 2.24 -24.86 -38.91
C GLY A 923 1.06 -25.59 -38.28
N ALA A 924 -0.18 -25.21 -38.63
CA ALA A 924 -1.40 -25.84 -38.12
C ALA A 924 -1.55 -27.32 -38.54
N ASP A 925 -1.08 -27.70 -39.73
CA ASP A 925 -1.04 -29.10 -40.16
C ASP A 925 0.04 -29.92 -39.40
N VAL A 926 1.15 -29.30 -39.00
CA VAL A 926 2.18 -29.95 -38.16
C VAL A 926 1.68 -30.11 -36.72
N GLU A 927 1.08 -29.07 -36.14
CA GLU A 927 0.38 -29.10 -34.84
C GLU A 927 -0.69 -30.21 -34.84
N GLY A 928 -1.53 -30.26 -35.89
CA GLY A 928 -2.57 -31.28 -36.05
C GLY A 928 -2.05 -32.72 -36.12
N ARG A 929 -0.93 -32.97 -36.81
CA ARG A 929 -0.29 -34.30 -36.84
C ARG A 929 0.28 -34.70 -35.48
N SER A 930 0.91 -33.77 -34.77
CA SER A 930 1.41 -34.01 -33.40
C SER A 930 0.27 -34.34 -32.44
N VAL A 931 -0.82 -33.56 -32.47
CA VAL A 931 -2.01 -33.78 -31.64
C VAL A 931 -2.72 -35.10 -31.98
N LEU A 932 -2.81 -35.48 -33.26
CA LEU A 932 -3.34 -36.78 -33.69
C LEU A 932 -2.56 -37.94 -33.06
N GLN A 933 -1.23 -37.92 -33.18
CA GLN A 933 -0.36 -38.95 -32.62
C GLN A 933 -0.51 -39.01 -31.10
N SER A 934 -0.29 -37.90 -30.39
CA SER A 934 -0.37 -37.87 -28.93
C SER A 934 -1.77 -38.19 -28.38
N SER A 935 -2.86 -37.95 -29.13
CA SER A 935 -4.21 -38.37 -28.75
C SER A 935 -4.40 -39.88 -28.90
N ALA A 936 -3.93 -40.46 -30.01
CA ALA A 936 -3.93 -41.91 -30.22
C ALA A 936 -3.12 -42.65 -29.13
N ASP A 937 -1.93 -42.15 -28.80
CA ASP A 937 -1.08 -42.71 -27.74
C ASP A 937 -1.77 -42.69 -26.38
N ARG A 938 -2.38 -41.55 -25.99
CA ARG A 938 -3.11 -41.43 -24.72
C ARG A 938 -4.34 -42.34 -24.65
N MET A 939 -5.09 -42.50 -25.74
CA MET A 939 -6.22 -43.44 -25.79
C MET A 939 -5.74 -44.89 -25.69
N SER A 940 -4.64 -45.25 -26.37
CA SER A 940 -4.06 -46.60 -26.34
C SER A 940 -3.52 -46.97 -24.95
N VAL A 941 -2.83 -46.03 -24.28
CA VAL A 941 -2.38 -46.20 -22.89
C VAL A 941 -3.56 -46.35 -21.96
N LEU A 942 -4.59 -45.49 -22.05
CA LEU A 942 -5.80 -45.59 -21.23
C LEU A 942 -6.48 -46.97 -21.38
N LEU A 943 -6.72 -47.42 -22.61
CA LEU A 943 -7.34 -48.72 -22.88
C LEU A 943 -6.49 -49.92 -22.47
N THR A 944 -5.17 -49.74 -22.37
CA THR A 944 -4.25 -50.78 -21.88
C THR A 944 -4.19 -50.81 -20.36
N VAL A 945 -4.36 -49.66 -19.68
CA VAL A 945 -4.49 -49.55 -18.21
C VAL A 945 -5.88 -50.00 -17.72
N LEU A 946 -6.92 -49.89 -18.55
CA LEU A 946 -8.26 -50.40 -18.23
C LEU A 946 -8.39 -51.92 -18.37
N ALA A 947 -7.51 -52.56 -19.16
CA ALA A 947 -7.62 -53.97 -19.55
C ALA A 947 -6.64 -54.90 -18.81
N GLY A 948 -6.03 -54.44 -17.71
CA GLY A 948 -5.06 -55.19 -16.88
C GLY A 948 -5.18 -54.85 -15.41
#